data_AF-A0AAU6L1D9-F1
#
_entry.id   AF-A0AAU6L1D9-F1
#
_cell.length_a   1.000
_cell.length_b   1.000
_cell.length_c   1.000
_cell.angle_alpha   90.00
_cell.angle_beta   90.00
_cell.angle_gamma   90.00
#
_symmetry.space_group_name_H-M   'P 1'
#
loop_
_entity.id
_entity.type
_entity.pdbx_description
1 polymer ?
#
loop_
_entity_poly.entity_id
_entity_poly.type
_entity_poly.pdbx_seq_one_letter_code
_entity_poly.pdbx_strand_id
1 'polypeptide(L)'
;MTTLFFDIGATLADGRLEADGSWLLRPRPRVPQVLDAFAGEPKGIISNPGTEQDAVAQITRALHEAFPGRFPDEHLIHFGPKDSRAIFDDAVASAGGAADDCVFVGEDHDERAFARTAGMRVAPHPVFTRAAIEDRPVFWTRIDVPEGRTLGVVESVANGTEAVPVHVASPRLVLAMATALGVETLQQAGFTNDVRGQVEDTAAFLVRDDRSVTVPEAFAGAPDQSRTAAEGAMRAAAAFCFASGELTGYPRQILSLGPAPGGVYVASPAGVPIEEVHAQGAKPGHTERLLPDPALLSRPGETQAEEFASVLPTGFEETGDGLPSPETLAAVRATVTPEALRIHVARISGVEPLVPGEPLKILSRDASHADNGLVVDALVRHFQDLGLVVRRHAFRWRGRQLFNVEAEHRVEGADSAVLITGHLDSTAQSGNFVDADGDPRPYDPSVDPAPGADDDGSGTAAVMAAAECLHALVAGGRAPTRHVRFVLFNAEEQGLVGSKRYARAAATADDRIAGVFQMDMIAGRQDGSPPAVEIHAGSSVPGPVVSASDALGDLVARTIPVIASDFEVQQLTGAGDPALGRSDHASFHERGWAAIAVSENLFGPDGGPATGTRQYHTPGDTLLDEDHDTQYAATIACSVTATALTFAGL
;
A
#
# COMPACT_ATOMS: atom_id res chain seq x y z
N MET A 1 7.29 -36.33 -14.65
CA MET A 1 8.15 -35.13 -14.68
C MET A 1 7.20 -33.99 -14.39
N THR A 2 7.52 -33.16 -13.40
CA THR A 2 6.52 -32.24 -12.85
C THR A 2 6.51 -30.96 -13.68
N THR A 3 5.37 -30.56 -14.23
CA THR A 3 5.26 -29.29 -14.96
C THR A 3 4.95 -28.16 -13.97
N LEU A 4 5.74 -27.09 -14.04
CA LEU A 4 5.65 -25.95 -13.13
C LEU A 4 5.00 -24.76 -13.85
N PHE A 5 3.84 -24.33 -13.39
CA PHE A 5 3.19 -23.12 -13.86
C PHE A 5 3.35 -22.00 -12.84
N PHE A 6 3.77 -20.84 -13.29
CA PHE A 6 3.95 -19.67 -12.44
C PHE A 6 2.99 -18.56 -12.85
N ASP A 7 2.45 -17.85 -11.86
CA ASP A 7 1.88 -16.54 -12.11
C ASP A 7 2.99 -15.49 -12.32
N ILE A 8 2.75 -14.50 -13.17
CA ILE A 8 3.67 -13.36 -13.34
C ILE A 8 3.46 -12.36 -12.20
N GLY A 9 2.26 -11.76 -12.19
CA GLY A 9 1.92 -10.63 -11.33
C GLY A 9 2.04 -11.00 -9.87
N ALA A 10 2.72 -10.15 -9.09
CA ALA A 10 2.93 -10.39 -7.68
C ALA A 10 3.70 -11.66 -7.29
N THR A 11 4.18 -12.48 -8.23
CA THR A 11 4.78 -13.78 -7.92
C THR A 11 6.19 -13.86 -8.51
N LEU A 12 6.31 -13.81 -9.83
CA LEU A 12 7.63 -13.80 -10.49
C LEU A 12 8.23 -12.40 -10.54
N ALA A 13 7.41 -11.40 -10.84
CA ALA A 13 7.86 -10.05 -11.13
C ALA A 13 6.81 -9.00 -10.73
N ASP A 14 7.29 -7.80 -10.47
CA ASP A 14 6.46 -6.61 -10.42
C ASP A 14 6.33 -6.01 -11.82
N GLY A 15 5.08 -5.80 -12.25
CA GLY A 15 4.74 -5.35 -13.59
C GLY A 15 4.46 -3.86 -13.63
N ARG A 16 5.08 -3.19 -14.60
CA ARG A 16 4.94 -1.76 -14.82
C ARG A 16 4.65 -1.49 -16.29
N LEU A 17 3.67 -0.64 -16.54
CA LEU A 17 3.28 -0.21 -17.87
C LEU A 17 3.83 1.19 -18.11
N GLU A 18 4.73 1.31 -19.09
CA GLU A 18 5.39 2.55 -19.47
C GLU A 18 4.48 3.43 -20.33
N ALA A 19 4.85 4.69 -20.52
CA ALA A 19 4.08 5.67 -21.28
C ALA A 19 3.84 5.27 -22.76
N ASP A 20 4.73 4.48 -23.35
CA ASP A 20 4.60 3.96 -24.72
C ASP A 20 3.72 2.69 -24.82
N GLY A 21 3.13 2.28 -23.69
CA GLY A 21 2.32 1.07 -23.58
C GLY A 21 3.15 -0.21 -23.46
N SER A 22 4.48 -0.15 -23.38
CA SER A 22 5.31 -1.33 -23.16
C SER A 22 5.26 -1.79 -21.70
N TRP A 23 5.30 -3.12 -21.50
CA TRP A 23 5.43 -3.71 -20.18
C TRP A 23 6.89 -3.90 -19.82
N LEU A 24 7.25 -3.49 -18.61
CA LEU A 24 8.49 -3.88 -17.95
C LEU A 24 8.15 -4.81 -16.79
N LEU A 25 8.78 -5.98 -16.78
CA LEU A 25 8.72 -6.91 -15.65
C LEU A 25 10.04 -6.87 -14.89
N ARG A 26 10.00 -6.54 -13.60
CA ARG A 26 11.17 -6.62 -12.73
C ARG A 26 11.11 -7.91 -11.91
N PRO A 27 12.03 -8.87 -12.15
CA PRO A 27 12.09 -10.10 -11.37
C PRO A 27 12.22 -9.82 -9.88
N ARG A 28 11.50 -10.59 -9.07
CA ARG A 28 11.55 -10.46 -7.62
C ARG A 28 12.78 -11.09 -6.99
N PRO A 29 13.15 -10.68 -5.77
CA PRO A 29 14.24 -11.30 -5.04
C PRO A 29 14.01 -12.81 -4.92
N ARG A 30 15.09 -13.59 -5.04
CA ARG A 30 15.10 -15.07 -4.97
C ARG A 30 14.44 -15.79 -6.14
N VAL A 31 13.61 -15.14 -6.97
CA VAL A 31 12.92 -15.79 -8.10
C VAL A 31 13.90 -16.33 -9.14
N PRO A 32 14.91 -15.59 -9.62
CA PRO A 32 15.87 -16.13 -10.58
C PRO A 32 16.56 -17.40 -10.07
N GLN A 33 16.98 -17.41 -8.80
CA GLN A 33 17.63 -18.57 -8.19
C GLN A 33 16.69 -19.78 -8.09
N VAL A 34 15.42 -19.55 -7.78
CA VAL A 34 14.39 -20.61 -7.78
C VAL A 34 14.23 -21.18 -9.18
N LEU A 35 14.04 -20.35 -10.20
CA LEU A 35 13.86 -20.83 -11.58
C LEU A 35 15.08 -21.63 -12.08
N ASP A 36 16.29 -21.19 -11.72
CA ASP A 36 17.53 -21.87 -12.06
C ASP A 36 17.66 -23.24 -11.36
N ALA A 37 17.19 -23.35 -10.11
CA ALA A 37 17.16 -24.62 -9.37
C ALA A 37 16.22 -25.68 -9.99
N PHE A 38 15.31 -25.25 -10.89
CA PHE A 38 14.41 -26.12 -11.66
C PHE A 38 14.64 -26.01 -13.16
N ALA A 39 15.88 -25.72 -13.60
CA ALA A 39 16.22 -25.65 -15.02
C ALA A 39 15.84 -26.92 -15.79
N GLY A 40 15.88 -28.08 -15.12
CA GLY A 40 15.53 -29.38 -15.68
C GLY A 40 14.03 -29.66 -15.84
N GLU A 41 13.13 -28.94 -15.16
CA GLU A 41 11.68 -29.19 -15.22
C GLU A 41 10.99 -28.32 -16.30
N PRO A 42 9.89 -28.78 -16.93
CA PRO A 42 9.08 -27.95 -17.81
C PRO A 42 8.47 -26.78 -17.03
N LYS A 43 8.55 -25.58 -17.60
CA LYS A 43 8.07 -24.34 -16.96
C LYS A 43 7.14 -23.59 -17.90
N GLY A 44 6.00 -23.20 -17.37
CA GLY A 44 4.95 -22.45 -18.04
C GLY A 44 4.46 -21.27 -17.22
N ILE A 45 3.49 -20.55 -17.78
CA ILE A 45 2.84 -19.39 -17.18
C ILE A 45 1.32 -19.62 -17.13
N ILE A 46 0.70 -19.25 -16.02
CA ILE A 46 -0.75 -19.02 -15.93
C ILE A 46 -0.93 -17.63 -15.33
N SER A 47 -1.27 -16.64 -16.15
CA SER A 47 -1.39 -15.25 -15.67
C SER A 47 -2.50 -14.49 -16.41
N ASN A 48 -2.86 -13.32 -15.89
CA ASN A 48 -3.87 -12.46 -16.52
C ASN A 48 -3.25 -11.12 -16.90
N PRO A 49 -2.99 -10.84 -18.19
CA PRO A 49 -2.40 -9.58 -18.64
C PRO A 49 -3.40 -8.42 -18.71
N GLY A 50 -4.66 -8.66 -18.35
CA GLY A 50 -5.75 -7.70 -18.54
C GLY A 50 -6.41 -7.84 -19.91
N THR A 51 -7.25 -6.86 -20.23
CA THR A 51 -8.13 -6.86 -21.42
C THR A 51 -7.69 -5.87 -22.51
N GLU A 52 -6.59 -5.13 -22.30
CA GLU A 52 -6.08 -4.17 -23.28
C GLU A 52 -5.67 -4.87 -24.59
N GLN A 53 -5.83 -4.15 -25.71
CA GLN A 53 -5.40 -4.62 -27.03
C GLN A 53 -3.88 -4.84 -27.02
N ASP A 54 -3.41 -5.96 -27.57
CA ASP A 54 -2.01 -6.39 -27.59
C ASP A 54 -1.34 -6.69 -26.22
N ALA A 55 -2.09 -6.62 -25.11
CA ALA A 55 -1.54 -6.87 -23.77
C ALA A 55 -0.83 -8.23 -23.66
N VAL A 56 -1.40 -9.28 -24.28
CA VAL A 56 -0.78 -10.61 -24.37
C VAL A 56 0.58 -10.54 -25.07
N ALA A 57 0.66 -9.92 -26.26
CA ALA A 57 1.91 -9.87 -27.01
C ALA A 57 3.00 -9.06 -26.29
N GLN A 58 2.61 -7.98 -25.60
CA GLN A 58 3.51 -7.14 -24.84
C GLN A 58 4.02 -7.84 -23.57
N ILE A 59 3.13 -8.48 -22.79
CA ILE A 59 3.53 -9.19 -21.58
C ILE A 59 4.41 -10.40 -21.92
N THR A 60 4.14 -11.11 -23.02
CA THR A 60 4.99 -12.23 -23.47
C THR A 60 6.39 -11.75 -23.81
N ARG A 61 6.51 -10.61 -24.48
CA ARG A 61 7.82 -10.01 -24.76
C ARG A 61 8.54 -9.64 -23.47
N ALA A 62 7.87 -8.94 -22.57
CA ALA A 62 8.42 -8.54 -21.28
C ALA A 62 8.84 -9.74 -20.42
N LEU A 63 8.08 -10.84 -20.47
CA LEU A 63 8.41 -12.10 -19.81
C LEU A 63 9.75 -12.66 -20.32
N HIS A 64 9.91 -12.77 -21.64
CA HIS A 64 11.14 -13.31 -22.24
C HIS A 64 12.35 -12.40 -22.04
N GLU A 65 12.15 -11.08 -21.99
CA GLU A 65 13.20 -10.11 -21.66
C GLU A 65 13.62 -10.22 -20.19
N ALA A 66 12.67 -10.32 -19.26
CA ALA A 66 12.94 -10.42 -17.82
C ALA A 66 13.47 -11.80 -17.40
N PHE A 67 13.09 -12.87 -18.12
CA PHE A 67 13.46 -14.24 -17.81
C PHE A 67 14.03 -15.00 -19.03
N PRO A 68 15.18 -14.57 -19.60
CA PRO A 68 15.70 -15.14 -20.84
C PRO A 68 15.91 -16.66 -20.75
N GLY A 69 15.29 -17.40 -21.66
CA GLY A 69 15.43 -18.86 -21.78
C GLY A 69 14.77 -19.68 -20.67
N ARG A 70 14.04 -19.07 -19.73
CA ARG A 70 13.43 -19.79 -18.60
C ARG A 70 12.01 -20.30 -18.89
N PHE A 71 11.33 -19.76 -19.89
CA PHE A 71 9.99 -20.19 -20.34
C PHE A 71 9.96 -20.50 -21.85
N PRO A 72 10.76 -21.46 -22.35
CA PRO A 72 10.96 -21.65 -23.80
C PRO A 72 9.78 -22.32 -24.53
N ASP A 73 8.81 -22.89 -23.81
CA ASP A 73 7.68 -23.62 -24.38
C ASP A 73 6.40 -22.76 -24.38
N GLU A 74 6.09 -22.18 -25.53
CA GLU A 74 4.89 -21.34 -25.73
C GLU A 74 3.58 -22.13 -25.53
N HIS A 75 3.59 -23.46 -25.64
CA HIS A 75 2.39 -24.27 -25.36
C HIS A 75 2.02 -24.32 -23.88
N LEU A 76 2.96 -23.95 -22.99
CA LEU A 76 2.74 -23.89 -21.55
C LEU A 76 2.45 -22.47 -21.06
N ILE A 77 2.24 -21.50 -21.96
CA ILE A 77 1.91 -20.11 -21.61
C ILE A 77 0.42 -19.87 -21.80
N HIS A 78 -0.28 -19.69 -20.69
CA HIS A 78 -1.72 -19.47 -20.62
C HIS A 78 -2.01 -18.07 -20.09
N PHE A 79 -2.66 -17.24 -20.92
CA PHE A 79 -3.14 -15.93 -20.53
C PHE A 79 -4.66 -15.88 -20.51
N GLY A 80 -5.22 -15.42 -19.41
CA GLY A 80 -6.66 -15.22 -19.27
C GLY A 80 -7.09 -14.98 -17.82
N PRO A 81 -8.40 -14.80 -17.58
CA PRO A 81 -8.95 -14.72 -16.23
C PRO A 81 -8.60 -15.96 -15.39
N LYS A 82 -8.24 -15.73 -14.13
CA LYS A 82 -7.94 -16.77 -13.13
C LYS A 82 -9.02 -16.83 -12.04
N ASP A 83 -10.26 -16.59 -12.45
CA ASP A 83 -11.46 -16.51 -11.62
C ASP A 83 -12.28 -17.82 -11.61
N SER A 84 -11.76 -18.87 -12.26
CA SER A 84 -12.36 -20.19 -12.32
C SER A 84 -11.30 -21.26 -12.57
N ARG A 85 -11.70 -22.55 -12.46
CA ARG A 85 -10.81 -23.69 -12.77
C ARG A 85 -10.43 -23.82 -14.25
N ALA A 86 -11.13 -23.14 -15.16
CA ALA A 86 -11.05 -23.42 -16.60
C ALA A 86 -9.63 -23.25 -17.17
N ILE A 87 -8.96 -22.13 -16.87
CA ILE A 87 -7.60 -21.87 -17.36
C ILE A 87 -6.57 -22.88 -16.80
N PHE A 88 -6.81 -23.37 -15.58
CA PHE A 88 -5.96 -24.38 -14.95
C PHE A 88 -6.18 -25.76 -15.58
N ASP A 89 -7.41 -26.11 -15.96
CA ASP A 89 -7.70 -27.33 -16.70
C ASP A 89 -7.02 -27.31 -18.09
N ASP A 90 -7.06 -26.17 -18.78
CA ASP A 90 -6.37 -25.97 -20.07
C ASP A 90 -4.85 -26.11 -19.94
N ALA A 91 -4.28 -25.58 -18.85
CA ALA A 91 -2.85 -25.71 -18.55
C ALA A 91 -2.45 -27.16 -18.25
N VAL A 92 -3.23 -27.87 -17.43
CA VAL A 92 -3.03 -29.30 -17.16
C VAL A 92 -3.11 -30.12 -18.45
N ALA A 93 -4.09 -29.84 -19.31
CA ALA A 93 -4.21 -30.50 -20.62
C ALA A 93 -2.98 -30.26 -21.51
N SER A 94 -2.43 -29.04 -21.49
CA SER A 94 -1.25 -28.67 -22.28
C SER A 94 0.05 -29.28 -21.75
N ALA A 95 0.13 -29.55 -20.44
CA ALA A 95 1.25 -30.28 -19.83
C ALA A 95 1.31 -31.77 -20.24
N GLY A 96 0.20 -32.35 -20.72
CA GLY A 96 0.15 -33.74 -21.21
C GLY A 96 0.34 -34.83 -20.15
N GLY A 97 0.27 -34.47 -18.86
CA GLY A 97 0.42 -35.36 -17.70
C GLY A 97 -0.85 -35.46 -16.85
N ALA A 98 -0.74 -36.11 -15.68
CA ALA A 98 -1.82 -36.06 -14.70
C ALA A 98 -1.87 -34.69 -14.00
N ALA A 99 -3.03 -34.30 -13.49
CA ALA A 99 -3.17 -32.99 -12.85
C ALA A 99 -2.25 -32.83 -11.61
N ASP A 100 -2.03 -33.91 -10.87
CA ASP A 100 -1.12 -33.96 -9.73
C ASP A 100 0.36 -33.92 -10.12
N ASP A 101 0.69 -34.16 -11.39
CA ASP A 101 2.02 -33.88 -11.96
C ASP A 101 2.23 -32.39 -12.29
N CYS A 102 1.23 -31.53 -12.06
CA CYS A 102 1.34 -30.09 -12.26
C CYS A 102 1.38 -29.33 -10.93
N VAL A 103 2.22 -28.29 -10.86
CA VAL A 103 2.30 -27.36 -9.73
C VAL A 103 1.97 -25.96 -10.21
N PHE A 104 1.01 -25.29 -9.56
CA PHE A 104 0.78 -23.85 -9.73
C PHE A 104 1.44 -23.06 -8.60
N VAL A 105 2.27 -22.09 -8.96
CA VAL A 105 3.00 -21.22 -8.05
C VAL A 105 2.43 -19.80 -8.18
N GLY A 106 1.81 -19.29 -7.12
CA GLY A 106 1.17 -17.97 -7.12
C GLY A 106 0.87 -17.44 -5.73
N GLU A 107 1.11 -16.15 -5.48
CA GLU A 107 0.82 -15.50 -4.19
C GLU A 107 -0.68 -15.33 -3.91
N ASP A 108 -1.53 -15.36 -4.94
CA ASP A 108 -2.98 -15.20 -4.75
C ASP A 108 -3.66 -16.51 -4.33
N HIS A 109 -4.36 -16.45 -3.19
CA HIS A 109 -4.98 -17.62 -2.57
C HIS A 109 -6.23 -18.13 -3.29
N ASP A 110 -6.99 -17.26 -3.97
CA ASP A 110 -8.17 -17.66 -4.73
C ASP A 110 -7.76 -18.43 -5.99
N GLU A 111 -6.70 -17.97 -6.64
CA GLU A 111 -6.11 -18.64 -7.80
C GLU A 111 -5.57 -20.02 -7.43
N ARG A 112 -4.92 -20.15 -6.26
CA ARG A 112 -4.49 -21.45 -5.74
C ARG A 112 -5.66 -22.38 -5.43
N ALA A 113 -6.79 -21.86 -4.93
CA ALA A 113 -7.99 -22.68 -4.73
C ALA A 113 -8.51 -23.24 -6.05
N PHE A 114 -8.61 -22.43 -7.10
CA PHE A 114 -9.01 -22.90 -8.43
C PHE A 114 -8.04 -23.94 -9.00
N ALA A 115 -6.72 -23.70 -8.90
CA ALA A 115 -5.72 -24.67 -9.31
C ALA A 115 -5.87 -26.03 -8.59
N ARG A 116 -6.16 -26.01 -7.27
CA ARG A 116 -6.43 -27.24 -6.50
C ARG A 116 -7.70 -27.95 -6.98
N THR A 117 -8.76 -27.22 -7.33
CA THR A 117 -9.97 -27.85 -7.90
C THR A 117 -9.74 -28.47 -9.28
N ALA A 118 -8.74 -27.97 -10.02
CA ALA A 118 -8.24 -28.59 -11.26
C ALA A 118 -7.34 -29.82 -11.00
N GLY A 119 -7.00 -30.11 -9.74
CA GLY A 119 -6.18 -31.25 -9.32
C GLY A 119 -4.68 -30.95 -9.24
N MET A 120 -4.27 -29.69 -9.41
CA MET A 120 -2.87 -29.28 -9.31
C MET A 120 -2.42 -29.21 -7.85
N ARG A 121 -1.12 -29.44 -7.62
CA ARG A 121 -0.45 -29.03 -6.38
C ARG A 121 -0.18 -27.53 -6.42
N VAL A 122 -0.03 -26.88 -5.27
CA VAL A 122 0.14 -25.43 -5.21
C VAL A 122 1.27 -25.00 -4.29
N ALA A 123 1.95 -23.91 -4.66
CA ALA A 123 2.93 -23.23 -3.82
C ALA A 123 2.52 -21.75 -3.63
N PRO A 124 2.47 -21.25 -2.38
CA PRO A 124 2.06 -19.86 -2.11
C PRO A 124 3.12 -18.82 -2.47
N HIS A 125 4.34 -19.24 -2.80
CA HIS A 125 5.45 -18.38 -3.20
C HIS A 125 6.52 -19.22 -3.94
N PRO A 126 7.30 -18.66 -4.88
CA PRO A 126 8.34 -19.40 -5.62
C PRO A 126 9.34 -20.16 -4.75
N VAL A 127 9.69 -19.63 -3.58
CA VAL A 127 10.57 -20.30 -2.60
C VAL A 127 10.06 -21.70 -2.20
N PHE A 128 8.75 -21.94 -2.23
CA PHE A 128 8.13 -23.20 -1.84
C PHE A 128 7.88 -24.16 -3.00
N THR A 129 8.38 -23.85 -4.20
CA THR A 129 8.18 -24.71 -5.40
C THR A 129 8.66 -26.14 -5.14
N ARG A 130 9.83 -26.32 -4.49
CA ARG A 130 10.34 -27.66 -4.14
C ARG A 130 9.40 -28.41 -3.21
N ALA A 131 8.93 -27.72 -2.17
CA ALA A 131 8.01 -28.28 -1.19
C ALA A 131 6.72 -28.77 -1.87
N ALA A 132 6.17 -28.00 -2.81
CA ALA A 132 5.00 -28.43 -3.58
C ALA A 132 5.28 -29.66 -4.48
N ILE A 133 6.46 -29.73 -5.13
CA ILE A 133 6.88 -30.91 -5.90
C ILE A 133 7.03 -32.16 -5.00
N GLU A 134 7.37 -31.97 -3.73
CA GLU A 134 7.56 -33.05 -2.75
C GLU A 134 6.32 -33.30 -1.88
N ASP A 135 5.20 -32.61 -2.14
CA ASP A 135 3.98 -32.64 -1.35
C ASP A 135 4.20 -32.33 0.15
N ARG A 136 5.15 -31.43 0.43
CA ARG A 136 5.45 -30.93 1.77
C ARG A 136 4.61 -29.68 2.07
N PRO A 137 3.92 -29.63 3.22
CA PRO A 137 3.10 -28.48 3.59
C PRO A 137 3.97 -27.25 3.92
N VAL A 138 3.40 -26.08 3.62
CA VAL A 138 3.87 -24.77 4.08
C VAL A 138 2.96 -24.30 5.20
N PHE A 139 3.52 -23.79 6.29
CA PHE A 139 2.79 -23.33 7.45
C PHE A 139 2.95 -21.82 7.64
N TRP A 140 1.91 -21.20 8.17
CA TRP A 140 2.06 -19.91 8.84
C TRP A 140 2.88 -20.11 10.12
N THR A 141 3.85 -19.25 10.37
CA THR A 141 4.68 -19.29 11.58
C THR A 141 4.94 -17.89 12.10
N ARG A 142 4.95 -17.78 13.43
CA ARG A 142 5.43 -16.60 14.12
C ARG A 142 6.85 -16.86 14.60
N ILE A 143 7.74 -15.97 14.24
CA ILE A 143 9.15 -16.00 14.62
C ILE A 143 9.33 -15.00 15.75
N ASP A 144 9.58 -15.52 16.95
CA ASP A 144 9.98 -14.71 18.10
C ASP A 144 11.49 -14.49 18.05
N VAL A 145 11.91 -13.23 18.00
CA VAL A 145 13.32 -12.82 17.91
C VAL A 145 13.82 -12.51 19.32
N PRO A 146 14.71 -13.35 19.90
CA PRO A 146 15.14 -13.18 21.28
C PRO A 146 15.99 -11.91 21.47
N GLU A 147 16.10 -11.45 22.71
CA GLU A 147 16.99 -10.35 23.06
C GLU A 147 18.43 -10.60 22.59
N GLY A 148 19.08 -9.54 22.09
CA GLY A 148 20.43 -9.63 21.50
C GLY A 148 20.49 -10.12 20.05
N ARG A 149 19.37 -10.58 19.46
CA ARG A 149 19.25 -10.81 18.00
C ARG A 149 18.54 -9.64 17.31
N THR A 150 18.85 -9.46 16.03
CA THR A 150 18.29 -8.42 15.15
C THR A 150 17.52 -9.04 13.99
N LEU A 151 16.67 -8.24 13.34
CA LEU A 151 15.93 -8.65 12.14
C LEU A 151 16.88 -9.04 10.98
N GLY A 152 18.05 -8.40 10.87
CA GLY A 152 19.06 -8.79 9.86
C GLY A 152 19.60 -10.22 10.03
N VAL A 153 19.63 -10.76 11.26
CA VAL A 153 19.96 -12.19 11.45
C VAL A 153 18.81 -13.07 10.96
N VAL A 154 17.55 -12.69 11.24
CA VAL A 154 16.38 -13.40 10.73
C VAL A 154 16.39 -13.41 9.20
N GLU A 155 16.68 -12.27 8.58
CA GLU A 155 16.79 -12.10 7.14
C GLU A 155 17.82 -13.05 6.55
N SER A 156 19.05 -13.04 7.10
CA SER A 156 20.14 -13.89 6.61
C SER A 156 19.78 -15.37 6.63
N VAL A 157 19.09 -15.84 7.69
CA VAL A 157 18.66 -17.23 7.78
C VAL A 157 17.49 -17.52 6.85
N ALA A 158 16.46 -16.66 6.82
CA ALA A 158 15.27 -16.83 6.00
C ALA A 158 15.60 -16.85 4.50
N ASN A 159 16.56 -16.04 4.06
CA ASN A 159 17.04 -16.01 2.67
C ASN A 159 17.74 -17.31 2.24
N GLY A 160 18.32 -18.04 3.19
CA GLY A 160 19.00 -19.32 2.96
C GLY A 160 18.11 -20.57 3.08
N THR A 161 16.83 -20.42 3.42
CA THR A 161 15.94 -21.56 3.71
C THR A 161 14.53 -21.38 3.12
N GLU A 162 13.68 -22.38 3.30
CA GLU A 162 12.26 -22.35 2.89
C GLU A 162 11.43 -21.55 3.91
N ALA A 163 11.72 -20.25 4.02
CA ALA A 163 10.99 -19.29 4.82
C ALA A 163 10.84 -17.96 4.05
N VAL A 164 9.67 -17.35 4.16
CA VAL A 164 9.33 -16.07 3.52
C VAL A 164 8.61 -15.18 4.54
N PRO A 165 9.17 -14.03 4.93
CA PRO A 165 8.51 -13.05 5.78
C PRO A 165 7.23 -12.51 5.13
N VAL A 166 6.27 -12.14 5.97
CA VAL A 166 4.94 -11.67 5.55
C VAL A 166 4.59 -10.34 6.24
N HIS A 167 4.97 -10.20 7.52
CA HIS A 167 4.80 -8.94 8.24
C HIS A 167 5.79 -8.84 9.40
N VAL A 168 6.33 -7.65 9.66
CA VAL A 168 7.19 -7.36 10.81
C VAL A 168 6.39 -6.59 11.84
N ALA A 169 5.82 -7.32 12.80
CA ALA A 169 4.99 -6.75 13.84
C ALA A 169 5.80 -5.87 14.81
N SER A 170 7.04 -6.26 15.06
CA SER A 170 8.01 -5.53 15.88
C SER A 170 9.41 -6.09 15.61
N PRO A 171 10.48 -5.51 16.18
CA PRO A 171 11.81 -6.12 16.18
C PRO A 171 11.88 -7.50 16.83
N ARG A 172 10.82 -7.90 17.55
CA ARG A 172 10.74 -9.12 18.33
C ARG A 172 9.77 -10.15 17.75
N LEU A 173 8.95 -9.78 16.77
CA LEU A 173 7.92 -10.66 16.23
C LEU A 173 7.78 -10.46 14.72
N VAL A 174 7.99 -11.54 13.98
CA VAL A 174 7.81 -11.60 12.52
C VAL A 174 6.78 -12.68 12.20
N LEU A 175 5.78 -12.35 11.39
CA LEU A 175 4.91 -13.34 10.76
C LEU A 175 5.55 -13.79 9.46
N ALA A 176 5.60 -15.09 9.21
CA ALA A 176 6.22 -15.69 8.03
C ALA A 176 5.44 -16.93 7.56
N MET A 177 5.71 -17.33 6.33
CA MET A 177 5.44 -18.68 5.83
C MET A 177 6.72 -19.51 5.91
N ALA A 178 6.64 -20.76 6.34
CA ALA A 178 7.78 -21.67 6.35
C ALA A 178 7.36 -23.13 6.21
N THR A 179 8.21 -23.97 5.63
CA THR A 179 8.07 -25.42 5.72
C THR A 179 8.64 -25.93 7.04
N ALA A 180 8.45 -27.21 7.35
CA ALA A 180 9.10 -27.83 8.51
C ALA A 180 10.64 -27.67 8.49
N LEU A 181 11.25 -27.73 7.29
CA LEU A 181 12.70 -27.51 7.11
C LEU A 181 13.08 -26.05 7.40
N GLY A 182 12.28 -25.09 6.92
CA GLY A 182 12.47 -23.67 7.21
C GLY A 182 12.39 -23.38 8.71
N VAL A 183 11.39 -23.93 9.39
CA VAL A 183 11.22 -23.83 10.85
C VAL A 183 12.41 -24.43 11.59
N GLU A 184 12.85 -25.64 11.22
CA GLU A 184 14.00 -26.28 11.86
C GLU A 184 15.28 -25.43 11.68
N THR A 185 15.50 -24.87 10.49
CA THR A 185 16.66 -23.99 10.22
C THR A 185 16.62 -22.74 11.11
N LEU A 186 15.45 -22.11 11.25
CA LEU A 186 15.26 -20.93 12.11
C LEU A 186 15.50 -21.28 13.59
N GLN A 187 14.99 -22.44 14.05
CA GLN A 187 15.21 -22.92 15.42
C GLN A 187 16.68 -23.22 15.71
N GLN A 188 17.39 -23.84 14.76
CA GLN A 188 18.83 -24.09 14.87
C GLN A 188 19.64 -22.78 14.92
N ALA A 189 19.15 -21.70 14.30
CA ALA A 189 19.74 -20.38 14.40
C ALA A 189 19.42 -19.65 15.74
N GLY A 190 18.59 -20.27 16.59
CA GLY A 190 18.25 -19.77 17.93
C GLY A 190 17.00 -18.91 17.98
N PHE A 191 16.12 -19.00 16.97
CA PHE A 191 14.79 -18.37 17.02
C PHE A 191 13.75 -19.33 17.60
N THR A 192 12.70 -18.78 18.20
CA THR A 192 11.53 -19.59 18.57
C THR A 192 10.47 -19.42 17.50
N ASN A 193 9.87 -20.54 17.09
CA ASN A 193 8.85 -20.57 16.06
C ASN A 193 7.58 -21.16 16.62
N ASP A 194 6.50 -20.39 16.53
CA ASP A 194 5.15 -20.83 16.83
C ASP A 194 4.44 -21.13 15.51
N VAL A 195 4.38 -22.43 15.18
CA VAL A 195 3.80 -22.95 13.93
C VAL A 195 2.28 -22.98 14.07
N ARG A 196 1.59 -22.37 13.10
CA ARG A 196 0.13 -22.26 13.04
C ARG A 196 -0.41 -23.21 11.97
N GLY A 197 -1.51 -22.84 11.31
CA GLY A 197 -2.11 -23.64 10.26
C GLY A 197 -1.32 -23.64 8.96
N GLN A 198 -1.74 -24.48 8.03
CA GLN A 198 -1.16 -24.52 6.70
C GLN A 198 -1.54 -23.27 5.90
N VAL A 199 -0.66 -22.86 5.00
CA VAL A 199 -0.90 -21.75 4.09
C VAL A 199 -1.87 -22.16 2.99
N GLU A 200 -1.66 -23.29 2.32
CA GLU A 200 -2.48 -23.81 1.21
C GLU A 200 -3.11 -22.70 0.34
N ASP A 201 -4.43 -22.58 0.34
CA ASP A 201 -5.27 -21.58 -0.33
C ASP A 201 -5.81 -20.52 0.65
N THR A 202 -5.02 -20.18 1.66
CA THR A 202 -5.28 -19.08 2.59
C THR A 202 -4.38 -17.88 2.32
N ALA A 203 -4.83 -16.70 2.71
CA ALA A 203 -4.05 -15.47 2.78
C ALA A 203 -4.07 -14.91 4.20
N ALA A 204 -2.96 -14.29 4.62
CA ALA A 204 -2.87 -13.67 5.94
C ALA A 204 -3.37 -12.23 5.90
N PHE A 205 -4.13 -11.86 6.92
CA PHE A 205 -4.62 -10.51 7.15
C PHE A 205 -4.31 -10.09 8.59
N LEU A 206 -4.14 -8.79 8.79
CA LEU A 206 -4.16 -8.16 10.10
C LEU A 206 -5.52 -7.48 10.27
N VAL A 207 -6.31 -7.94 11.24
CA VAL A 207 -7.55 -7.27 11.67
C VAL A 207 -7.22 -6.50 12.93
N ARG A 208 -7.16 -5.17 12.82
CA ARG A 208 -6.90 -4.23 13.91
C ARG A 208 -8.14 -4.09 14.78
N ASP A 209 -7.98 -3.64 16.01
CA ASP A 209 -9.09 -3.23 16.86
C ASP A 209 -8.63 -2.03 17.68
N ASP A 210 -8.93 -0.85 17.16
CA ASP A 210 -8.45 0.40 17.73
C ASP A 210 -9.32 0.89 18.90
N ARG A 211 -10.32 0.10 19.32
CA ARG A 211 -11.16 0.45 20.46
C ARG A 211 -10.36 0.44 21.76
N SER A 212 -10.71 1.36 22.66
CA SER A 212 -10.15 1.40 24.01
C SER A 212 -10.57 0.13 24.77
N VAL A 213 -9.60 -0.56 25.35
CA VAL A 213 -9.84 -1.76 26.16
C VAL A 213 -9.65 -1.36 27.62
N THR A 214 -10.68 -1.53 28.44
CA THR A 214 -10.57 -1.30 29.89
C THR A 214 -9.71 -2.40 30.51
N VAL A 215 -8.58 -2.02 31.09
CA VAL A 215 -7.70 -2.94 31.81
C VAL A 215 -8.46 -3.54 33.00
N PRO A 216 -8.61 -4.87 33.11
CA PRO A 216 -9.25 -5.47 34.27
C PRO A 216 -8.52 -5.09 35.56
N GLU A 217 -9.25 -4.80 36.65
CA GLU A 217 -8.67 -4.41 37.96
C GLU A 217 -7.61 -5.41 38.47
N ALA A 218 -7.69 -6.68 38.07
CA ALA A 218 -6.72 -7.72 38.37
C ALA A 218 -5.28 -7.38 37.92
N PHE A 219 -5.10 -6.47 36.96
CA PHE A 219 -3.81 -6.02 36.46
C PHE A 219 -3.36 -4.66 37.02
N ALA A 220 -4.14 -4.01 37.89
CA ALA A 220 -3.86 -2.66 38.40
C ALA A 220 -2.49 -2.52 39.11
N GLY A 221 -1.95 -3.62 39.65
CA GLY A 221 -0.62 -3.67 40.29
C GLY A 221 0.47 -4.38 39.48
N ALA A 222 0.20 -4.84 38.26
CA ALA A 222 1.17 -5.54 37.43
C ALA A 222 2.18 -4.57 36.77
N PRO A 223 3.39 -5.01 36.39
CA PRO A 223 4.30 -4.20 35.58
C PRO A 223 3.66 -3.79 34.25
N ASP A 224 3.95 -2.59 33.75
CA ASP A 224 3.31 -2.03 32.54
C ASP A 224 3.42 -2.97 31.33
N GLN A 225 4.58 -3.60 31.11
CA GLN A 225 4.80 -4.56 30.03
C GLN A 225 3.84 -5.78 30.10
N SER A 226 3.54 -6.26 31.31
CA SER A 226 2.59 -7.36 31.51
C SER A 226 1.14 -6.93 31.24
N ARG A 227 0.80 -5.67 31.57
CA ARG A 227 -0.53 -5.12 31.26
C ARG A 227 -0.71 -4.95 29.75
N THR A 228 0.25 -4.34 29.06
CA THR A 228 0.22 -4.18 27.60
C THR A 228 0.10 -5.52 26.87
N ALA A 229 0.82 -6.54 27.32
CA ALA A 229 0.72 -7.88 26.73
C ALA A 229 -0.67 -8.51 26.96
N ALA A 230 -1.23 -8.39 28.16
CA ALA A 230 -2.57 -8.89 28.47
C ALA A 230 -3.66 -8.16 27.70
N GLU A 231 -3.59 -6.83 27.63
CA GLU A 231 -4.48 -5.97 26.85
C GLU A 231 -4.44 -6.35 25.36
N GLY A 232 -3.24 -6.48 24.79
CA GLY A 232 -3.06 -6.91 23.41
C GLY A 232 -3.66 -8.29 23.13
N ALA A 233 -3.49 -9.25 24.04
CA ALA A 233 -4.09 -10.58 23.91
C ALA A 233 -5.63 -10.55 23.98
N MET A 234 -6.20 -9.76 24.90
CA MET A 234 -7.65 -9.60 25.03
C MET A 234 -8.24 -8.93 23.79
N ARG A 235 -7.59 -7.88 23.29
CA ARG A 235 -7.96 -7.18 22.06
C ARG A 235 -7.94 -8.12 20.86
N ALA A 236 -6.85 -8.88 20.70
CA ALA A 236 -6.75 -9.88 19.64
C ALA A 236 -7.88 -10.92 19.70
N ALA A 237 -8.22 -11.40 20.90
CA ALA A 237 -9.31 -12.36 21.08
C ALA A 237 -10.67 -11.75 20.70
N ALA A 238 -10.94 -10.51 21.11
CA ALA A 238 -12.16 -9.78 20.77
C ALA A 238 -12.29 -9.56 19.25
N ALA A 239 -11.23 -9.06 18.62
CA ALA A 239 -11.16 -8.84 17.18
C ALA A 239 -11.39 -10.14 16.39
N PHE A 240 -10.76 -11.24 16.82
CA PHE A 240 -10.95 -12.54 16.19
C PHE A 240 -12.38 -13.05 16.33
N CYS A 241 -12.97 -12.96 17.52
CA CYS A 241 -14.35 -13.39 17.74
C CYS A 241 -15.34 -12.57 16.91
N PHE A 242 -15.11 -11.26 16.79
CA PHE A 242 -15.89 -10.39 15.90
C PHE A 242 -15.79 -10.87 14.45
N ALA A 243 -14.58 -10.95 13.90
CA ALA A 243 -14.39 -11.32 12.50
C ALA A 243 -14.90 -12.74 12.18
N SER A 244 -14.69 -13.69 13.09
CA SER A 244 -15.22 -15.04 12.94
C SER A 244 -16.75 -15.08 13.00
N GLY A 245 -17.36 -14.20 13.81
CA GLY A 245 -18.81 -14.09 13.96
C GLY A 245 -19.51 -13.55 12.71
N GLU A 246 -18.96 -12.50 12.11
CA GLU A 246 -19.48 -11.91 10.86
C GLU A 246 -19.41 -12.89 9.68
N LEU A 247 -18.46 -13.84 9.72
CA LEU A 247 -18.22 -14.82 8.66
C LEU A 247 -18.85 -16.20 8.92
N THR A 248 -19.89 -16.30 9.77
CA THR A 248 -20.52 -17.57 10.18
C THR A 248 -21.26 -18.36 9.07
N GLY A 249 -21.35 -17.82 7.85
CA GLY A 249 -21.98 -18.47 6.69
C GLY A 249 -21.03 -19.18 5.73
N TYR A 250 -19.71 -19.03 5.90
CA TYR A 250 -18.74 -19.57 4.95
C TYR A 250 -18.36 -21.02 5.27
N PRO A 251 -18.20 -21.88 4.25
CA PRO A 251 -17.97 -23.32 4.44
C PRO A 251 -16.60 -23.63 5.07
N ARG A 252 -15.64 -22.71 4.96
CA ARG A 252 -14.31 -22.84 5.55
C ARG A 252 -14.09 -21.75 6.58
N GLN A 253 -13.59 -22.15 7.75
CA GLN A 253 -13.37 -21.25 8.87
C GLN A 253 -12.08 -20.47 8.70
N ILE A 254 -12.10 -19.20 9.11
CA ILE A 254 -10.89 -18.40 9.28
C ILE A 254 -10.08 -18.93 10.47
N LEU A 255 -8.76 -18.89 10.36
CA LEU A 255 -7.86 -19.35 11.40
C LEU A 255 -7.21 -18.17 12.12
N SER A 256 -7.20 -18.18 13.45
CA SER A 256 -6.34 -17.25 14.21
C SER A 256 -4.87 -17.66 14.07
N LEU A 257 -4.04 -16.74 13.59
CA LEU A 257 -2.59 -16.86 13.63
C LEU A 257 -1.99 -16.29 14.93
N GLY A 258 -2.83 -15.70 15.78
CA GLY A 258 -2.50 -15.19 17.11
C GLY A 258 -2.43 -13.65 17.18
N PRO A 259 -2.14 -13.09 18.37
CA PRO A 259 -2.15 -11.65 18.60
C PRO A 259 -1.12 -10.91 17.76
N ALA A 260 -1.50 -9.73 17.30
CA ALA A 260 -0.66 -8.73 16.66
C ALA A 260 -0.72 -7.42 17.46
N PRO A 261 0.29 -6.54 17.37
CA PRO A 261 0.17 -5.18 17.91
C PRO A 261 -1.09 -4.51 17.35
N GLY A 262 -1.97 -4.08 18.24
CA GLY A 262 -3.23 -3.42 17.87
C GLY A 262 -4.33 -4.34 17.32
N GLY A 263 -4.16 -5.67 17.26
CA GLY A 263 -5.18 -6.53 16.65
C GLY A 263 -4.85 -8.02 16.65
N VAL A 264 -5.30 -8.73 15.61
CA VAL A 264 -5.09 -10.17 15.44
C VAL A 264 -4.66 -10.50 14.01
N TYR A 265 -3.70 -11.42 13.89
CA TYR A 265 -3.43 -12.04 12.61
C TYR A 265 -4.41 -13.18 12.36
N VAL A 266 -4.95 -13.22 11.15
CA VAL A 266 -5.89 -14.25 10.70
C VAL A 266 -5.44 -14.79 9.34
N ALA A 267 -5.69 -16.07 9.11
CA ALA A 267 -5.59 -16.67 7.79
C ALA A 267 -7.02 -16.90 7.27
N SER A 268 -7.37 -16.18 6.21
CA SER A 268 -8.66 -16.34 5.52
C SER A 268 -8.50 -17.32 4.36
N PRO A 269 -9.36 -18.35 4.24
CA PRO A 269 -9.37 -19.22 3.08
C PRO A 269 -9.98 -18.53 1.86
N ALA A 270 -9.61 -19.01 0.67
CA ALA A 270 -10.15 -18.53 -0.59
C ALA A 270 -11.69 -18.47 -0.60
N GLY A 271 -12.22 -17.41 -1.21
CA GLY A 271 -13.66 -17.14 -1.27
C GLY A 271 -14.29 -16.63 0.04
N VAL A 272 -13.50 -16.35 1.08
CA VAL A 272 -13.97 -15.70 2.31
C VAL A 272 -13.50 -14.24 2.32
N PRO A 273 -14.43 -13.27 2.17
CA PRO A 273 -14.09 -11.86 1.97
C PRO A 273 -13.83 -11.18 3.32
N ILE A 274 -12.75 -11.58 3.99
CA ILE A 274 -12.43 -11.02 5.31
C ILE A 274 -12.16 -9.51 5.24
N GLU A 275 -11.69 -9.03 4.10
CA GLU A 275 -11.52 -7.61 3.81
C GLU A 275 -12.83 -6.80 3.75
N GLU A 276 -14.00 -7.44 3.85
CA GLU A 276 -15.31 -6.77 4.03
C GLU A 276 -15.74 -6.70 5.50
N VAL A 277 -14.98 -7.35 6.39
CA VAL A 277 -15.27 -7.36 7.81
C VAL A 277 -14.68 -6.10 8.43
N HIS A 278 -15.58 -5.21 8.83
CA HIS A 278 -15.27 -3.96 9.51
C HIS A 278 -16.08 -3.86 10.80
N ALA A 279 -15.40 -3.66 11.92
CA ALA A 279 -16.08 -3.30 13.16
C ALA A 279 -16.80 -1.95 13.00
N GLN A 280 -17.89 -1.73 13.74
CA GLN A 280 -18.51 -0.41 13.79
C GLN A 280 -17.47 0.64 14.25
N GLY A 281 -17.24 1.66 13.42
CA GLY A 281 -16.21 2.67 13.66
C GLY A 281 -14.78 2.24 13.31
N ALA A 282 -14.61 1.14 12.55
CA ALA A 282 -13.35 0.77 11.93
C ALA A 282 -12.87 1.87 10.97
N LYS A 283 -11.55 2.01 10.88
CA LYS A 283 -10.84 3.03 10.08
C LYS A 283 -10.24 2.38 8.82
N PRO A 284 -9.77 3.15 7.81
CA PRO A 284 -8.92 2.60 6.75
C PRO A 284 -7.78 1.78 7.33
N GLY A 285 -7.41 0.69 6.65
CA GLY A 285 -6.37 -0.22 7.15
C GLY A 285 -6.77 -1.06 8.36
N HIS A 286 -8.04 -1.02 8.82
CA HIS A 286 -8.53 -1.89 9.89
C HIS A 286 -8.35 -3.37 9.54
N THR A 287 -8.71 -3.76 8.32
CA THR A 287 -8.43 -5.10 7.80
C THR A 287 -7.42 -4.98 6.68
N GLU A 288 -6.27 -5.58 6.89
CA GLU A 288 -5.09 -5.35 6.07
C GLU A 288 -4.59 -6.67 5.48
N ARG A 289 -4.54 -6.77 4.15
CA ARG A 289 -3.93 -7.94 3.48
C ARG A 289 -2.41 -7.89 3.61
N LEU A 290 -1.82 -8.92 4.19
CA LEU A 290 -0.38 -9.03 4.36
C LEU A 290 0.24 -9.71 3.14
N LEU A 291 1.36 -9.17 2.67
CA LEU A 291 2.00 -9.61 1.44
C LEU A 291 3.29 -10.38 1.74
N PRO A 292 3.49 -11.58 1.17
CA PRO A 292 4.79 -12.24 1.19
C PRO A 292 5.86 -11.32 0.60
N ASP A 293 6.96 -11.16 1.32
CA ASP A 293 8.05 -10.32 0.87
C ASP A 293 9.39 -10.67 1.54
N PRO A 294 10.33 -11.31 0.81
CA PRO A 294 11.69 -11.52 1.29
C PRO A 294 12.45 -10.24 1.67
N ALA A 295 12.16 -9.10 1.03
CA ALA A 295 12.85 -7.83 1.27
C ALA A 295 12.35 -7.09 2.51
N LEU A 296 11.25 -7.52 3.12
CA LEU A 296 10.64 -6.84 4.27
C LEU A 296 11.58 -6.76 5.49
N LEU A 297 12.45 -7.75 5.68
CA LEU A 297 13.42 -7.75 6.78
C LEU A 297 14.66 -6.90 6.49
N SER A 298 14.98 -6.67 5.21
CA SER A 298 16.17 -5.92 4.78
C SER A 298 16.01 -4.41 4.94
N ARG A 299 14.76 -3.92 4.92
CA ARG A 299 14.38 -2.50 5.06
C ARG A 299 15.33 -1.57 4.30
N PRO A 300 15.32 -1.62 2.95
CA PRO A 300 16.33 -0.97 2.13
C PRO A 300 16.38 0.56 2.32
N GLY A 301 15.34 1.18 2.88
CA GLY A 301 15.30 2.60 3.23
C GLY A 301 16.01 2.99 4.53
N GLU A 302 16.35 2.03 5.40
CA GLU A 302 16.93 2.35 6.72
C GLU A 302 18.24 3.13 6.59
N THR A 303 19.09 2.80 5.63
CA THR A 303 20.36 3.51 5.43
C THR A 303 20.14 4.99 5.08
N GLN A 304 19.18 5.30 4.20
CA GLN A 304 18.84 6.68 3.84
C GLN A 304 18.22 7.42 5.01
N ALA A 305 17.37 6.73 5.81
CA ALA A 305 16.82 7.30 7.03
C ALA A 305 17.92 7.59 8.07
N GLU A 306 18.94 6.73 8.20
CA GLU A 306 20.12 7.00 9.05
C GLU A 306 20.92 8.20 8.55
N GLU A 307 21.23 8.23 7.25
CA GLU A 307 21.94 9.35 6.63
C GLU A 307 21.19 10.66 6.89
N PHE A 308 19.88 10.70 6.63
CA PHE A 308 19.06 11.89 6.88
C PHE A 308 19.01 12.26 8.36
N ALA A 309 18.74 11.30 9.25
CA ALA A 309 18.66 11.54 10.69
C ALA A 309 19.99 12.03 11.28
N SER A 310 21.12 11.60 10.73
CA SER A 310 22.46 12.01 11.18
C SER A 310 22.80 13.47 10.89
N VAL A 311 22.12 14.09 9.92
CA VAL A 311 22.33 15.49 9.50
C VAL A 311 21.49 16.47 10.34
N LEU A 312 20.50 15.98 11.10
CA LEU A 312 19.60 16.81 11.92
C LEU A 312 20.29 17.57 13.06
N PRO A 313 21.24 16.99 13.84
CA PRO A 313 21.82 17.67 15.00
C PRO A 313 22.82 18.78 14.63
N THR A 314 23.36 18.77 13.41
CA THR A 314 24.28 19.81 12.91
C THR A 314 23.54 21.00 12.30
N GLY A 315 22.20 20.97 12.29
CA GLY A 315 21.38 21.94 11.59
C GLY A 315 21.57 21.84 10.07
N PHE A 316 20.65 22.46 9.34
CA PHE A 316 20.83 22.73 7.92
C PHE A 316 21.96 23.77 7.67
N GLU A 317 22.91 23.98 8.59
CA GLU A 317 23.84 25.13 8.56
C GLU A 317 24.74 25.18 7.31
N GLU A 318 25.00 24.04 6.66
CA GLU A 318 25.68 23.98 5.34
C GLU A 318 24.71 23.99 4.13
N THR A 319 23.39 23.89 4.36
CA THR A 319 22.31 23.76 3.37
C THR A 319 21.18 24.81 3.44
N GLY A 320 21.22 25.76 4.39
CA GLY A 320 20.19 26.81 4.59
C GLY A 320 19.47 26.71 5.94
N ASP A 321 18.27 27.27 6.09
CA ASP A 321 17.42 27.09 7.29
C ASP A 321 16.36 25.99 7.08
N GLY A 322 16.42 25.28 5.94
CA GLY A 322 15.45 24.28 5.52
C GLY A 322 14.11 24.87 5.06
N LEU A 323 13.97 26.20 5.00
CA LEU A 323 12.76 26.86 4.51
C LEU A 323 12.78 27.02 2.99
N PRO A 324 11.60 27.07 2.35
CA PRO A 324 11.53 27.30 0.91
C PRO A 324 12.05 28.67 0.50
N SER A 325 12.74 28.73 -0.65
CA SER A 325 13.21 30.00 -1.20
C SER A 325 12.05 30.95 -1.54
N PRO A 326 12.26 32.27 -1.57
CA PRO A 326 11.22 33.23 -1.99
C PRO A 326 10.62 32.91 -3.36
N GLU A 327 11.42 32.42 -4.30
CA GLU A 327 10.99 32.01 -5.63
C GLU A 327 10.15 30.74 -5.58
N THR A 328 10.49 29.76 -4.72
CA THR A 328 9.69 28.55 -4.51
C THR A 328 8.36 28.91 -3.89
N LEU A 329 8.35 29.77 -2.86
CA LEU A 329 7.13 30.30 -2.24
C LEU A 329 6.25 31.06 -3.25
N ALA A 330 6.84 31.89 -4.11
CA ALA A 330 6.10 32.60 -5.15
C ALA A 330 5.47 31.65 -6.17
N ALA A 331 6.22 30.61 -6.60
CA ALA A 331 5.72 29.64 -7.56
C ALA A 331 4.57 28.80 -7.00
N VAL A 332 4.69 28.28 -5.77
CA VAL A 332 3.59 27.50 -5.16
C VAL A 332 2.35 28.35 -4.96
N ARG A 333 2.47 29.59 -4.48
CA ARG A 333 1.32 30.49 -4.29
C ARG A 333 0.63 30.86 -5.60
N ALA A 334 1.36 30.83 -6.72
CA ALA A 334 0.82 31.16 -8.03
C ALA A 334 0.12 29.97 -8.71
N THR A 335 0.44 28.74 -8.31
CA THR A 335 -0.01 27.52 -9.01
C THR A 335 -0.96 26.69 -8.14
N VAL A 336 -0.58 26.44 -6.88
CA VAL A 336 -1.39 25.70 -5.91
C VAL A 336 -2.40 26.65 -5.26
N THR A 337 -3.47 26.94 -6.01
CA THR A 337 -4.51 27.91 -5.62
C THR A 337 -5.81 27.22 -5.23
N PRO A 338 -6.70 27.89 -4.47
CA PRO A 338 -8.01 27.35 -4.15
C PRO A 338 -8.82 27.01 -5.41
N GLU A 339 -8.71 27.84 -6.45
CA GLU A 339 -9.41 27.60 -7.71
C GLU A 339 -8.87 26.36 -8.44
N ALA A 340 -7.54 26.18 -8.49
CA ALA A 340 -6.93 25.00 -9.12
C ALA A 340 -7.37 23.71 -8.42
N LEU A 341 -7.29 23.67 -7.08
CA LEU A 341 -7.73 22.51 -6.30
C LEU A 341 -9.23 22.24 -6.50
N ARG A 342 -10.07 23.28 -6.45
CA ARG A 342 -11.52 23.14 -6.67
C ARG A 342 -11.83 22.53 -8.04
N ILE A 343 -11.14 22.99 -9.09
CA ILE A 343 -11.31 22.46 -10.46
C ILE A 343 -10.91 20.99 -10.52
N HIS A 344 -9.77 20.60 -9.94
CA HIS A 344 -9.34 19.21 -9.94
C HIS A 344 -10.33 18.32 -9.17
N VAL A 345 -10.68 18.70 -7.93
CA VAL A 345 -11.65 17.97 -7.09
C VAL A 345 -12.98 17.84 -7.82
N ALA A 346 -13.50 18.91 -8.43
CA ALA A 346 -14.79 18.87 -9.12
C ALA A 346 -14.86 17.77 -10.20
N ARG A 347 -13.75 17.54 -10.92
CA ARG A 347 -13.70 16.54 -11.99
C ARG A 347 -13.58 15.13 -11.45
N ILE A 348 -12.67 14.91 -10.50
CA ILE A 348 -12.42 13.59 -9.92
C ILE A 348 -13.50 13.18 -8.91
N SER A 349 -14.31 14.10 -8.39
CA SER A 349 -15.46 13.81 -7.52
C SER A 349 -16.79 13.75 -8.28
N GLY A 350 -16.78 13.89 -9.62
CA GLY A 350 -17.97 13.76 -10.46
C GLY A 350 -18.90 14.98 -10.52
N VAL A 351 -18.53 16.12 -9.93
CA VAL A 351 -19.30 17.38 -10.04
C VAL A 351 -19.23 17.95 -11.45
N GLU A 352 -18.04 17.94 -12.04
CA GLU A 352 -17.75 18.33 -13.41
C GLU A 352 -17.32 17.12 -14.24
N PRO A 353 -17.36 17.22 -15.59
CA PRO A 353 -16.83 16.16 -16.43
C PRO A 353 -15.35 15.92 -16.18
N LEU A 354 -14.95 14.64 -16.18
CA LEU A 354 -13.61 14.19 -15.86
C LEU A 354 -12.55 14.83 -16.80
N VAL A 355 -12.90 14.97 -18.08
CA VAL A 355 -12.09 15.65 -19.10
C VAL A 355 -12.82 16.91 -19.57
N PRO A 356 -12.16 18.09 -19.60
CA PRO A 356 -12.77 19.33 -20.06
C PRO A 356 -13.36 19.23 -21.46
N GLY A 357 -14.64 19.60 -21.60
CA GLY A 357 -15.35 19.58 -22.89
C GLY A 357 -15.93 18.21 -23.29
N GLU A 358 -15.65 17.16 -22.52
CA GLU A 358 -16.33 15.87 -22.66
C GLU A 358 -17.56 15.80 -21.73
N PRO A 359 -18.58 14.98 -22.02
CA PRO A 359 -19.77 14.88 -21.18
C PRO A 359 -19.62 13.90 -19.99
N LEU A 360 -18.56 13.09 -19.99
CA LEU A 360 -18.37 11.99 -19.04
C LEU A 360 -18.07 12.52 -17.63
N LYS A 361 -18.97 12.23 -16.69
CA LYS A 361 -18.76 12.39 -15.25
C LYS A 361 -18.60 11.02 -14.61
N ILE A 362 -17.95 10.96 -13.46
CA ILE A 362 -17.84 9.75 -12.67
C ILE A 362 -18.78 9.77 -11.47
N LEU A 363 -19.10 8.60 -10.94
CA LEU A 363 -19.94 8.41 -9.76
C LEU A 363 -19.11 8.08 -8.51
N SER A 364 -18.03 7.33 -8.68
CA SER A 364 -17.22 6.79 -7.59
C SER A 364 -15.81 6.48 -8.08
N ARG A 365 -14.81 6.67 -7.21
CA ARG A 365 -13.43 6.23 -7.44
C ARG A 365 -13.10 4.95 -6.68
N ASP A 366 -14.07 4.29 -6.05
CA ASP A 366 -13.87 3.04 -5.33
C ASP A 366 -13.17 1.99 -6.21
N ALA A 367 -12.25 1.25 -5.61
CA ALA A 367 -11.46 0.21 -6.25
C ALA A 367 -12.30 -0.94 -6.84
N SER A 368 -13.61 -1.00 -6.57
CA SER A 368 -14.60 -1.92 -7.15
C SER A 368 -15.46 -1.28 -8.24
N HIS A 369 -15.52 0.05 -8.34
CA HIS A 369 -16.33 0.77 -9.31
C HIS A 369 -15.67 0.80 -10.70
N ALA A 370 -16.48 0.85 -11.76
CA ALA A 370 -15.98 0.89 -13.14
C ALA A 370 -15.26 2.21 -13.47
N ASP A 371 -15.70 3.31 -12.87
CA ASP A 371 -15.17 4.65 -13.13
C ASP A 371 -13.73 4.87 -12.60
N ASN A 372 -13.27 4.07 -11.64
CA ASN A 372 -11.89 4.15 -11.13
C ASN A 372 -10.85 4.08 -12.28
N GLY A 373 -11.05 3.18 -13.24
CA GLY A 373 -10.18 3.07 -14.41
C GLY A 373 -10.21 4.32 -15.31
N LEU A 374 -11.37 5.00 -15.41
CA LEU A 374 -11.51 6.24 -16.17
C LEU A 374 -10.70 7.37 -15.52
N VAL A 375 -10.70 7.44 -14.18
CA VAL A 375 -9.90 8.41 -13.43
C VAL A 375 -8.41 8.15 -13.59
N VAL A 376 -7.97 6.88 -13.51
CA VAL A 376 -6.58 6.50 -13.79
C VAL A 376 -6.14 7.01 -15.16
N ASP A 377 -6.95 6.80 -16.21
CA ASP A 377 -6.65 7.27 -17.56
C ASP A 377 -6.56 8.80 -17.64
N ALA A 378 -7.46 9.52 -16.95
CA ALA A 378 -7.45 10.99 -16.91
C ALA A 378 -6.21 11.55 -16.19
N LEU A 379 -5.83 10.95 -15.07
CA LEU A 379 -4.62 11.32 -14.32
C LEU A 379 -3.35 11.07 -15.14
N VAL A 380 -3.27 9.94 -15.84
CA VAL A 380 -2.15 9.62 -16.74
C VAL A 380 -2.01 10.67 -17.82
N ARG A 381 -3.10 11.04 -18.50
CA ARG A 381 -3.08 12.09 -19.55
C ARG A 381 -2.65 13.43 -18.98
N HIS A 382 -3.20 13.83 -17.82
CA HIS A 382 -2.85 15.08 -17.17
C HIS A 382 -1.34 15.19 -16.91
N PHE A 383 -0.72 14.16 -16.32
CA PHE A 383 0.72 14.19 -16.06
C PHE A 383 1.57 14.08 -17.34
N GLN A 384 1.10 13.38 -18.37
CA GLN A 384 1.76 13.34 -19.68
C GLN A 384 1.77 14.71 -20.36
N ASP A 385 0.69 15.47 -20.26
CA ASP A 385 0.58 16.82 -20.81
C ASP A 385 1.58 17.80 -20.15
N LEU A 386 1.98 17.54 -18.90
CA LEU A 386 3.04 18.28 -18.20
C LEU A 386 4.47 17.85 -18.63
N GLY A 387 4.60 16.85 -19.51
CA GLY A 387 5.88 16.33 -19.99
C GLY A 387 6.60 15.41 -19.00
N LEU A 388 5.88 14.86 -18.01
CA LEU A 388 6.43 13.94 -17.03
C LEU A 388 6.52 12.51 -17.58
N VAL A 389 7.45 11.72 -17.03
CA VAL A 389 7.53 10.29 -17.36
C VAL A 389 6.50 9.55 -16.52
N VAL A 390 5.38 9.18 -17.15
CA VAL A 390 4.25 8.53 -16.47
C VAL A 390 4.34 7.01 -16.57
N ARG A 391 4.05 6.33 -15.46
CA ARG A 391 4.02 4.87 -15.34
C ARG A 391 2.78 4.44 -14.58
N ARG A 392 2.18 3.34 -15.02
CA ARG A 392 1.09 2.66 -14.33
C ARG A 392 1.65 1.41 -13.65
N HIS A 393 1.57 1.35 -12.32
CA HIS A 393 2.03 0.20 -11.54
C HIS A 393 0.88 -0.76 -11.32
N ALA A 394 0.95 -1.91 -11.96
CA ALA A 394 -0.18 -2.82 -12.09
C ALA A 394 -0.24 -3.80 -10.91
N PHE A 395 -1.41 -3.94 -10.29
CA PHE A 395 -1.65 -4.95 -9.27
C PHE A 395 -3.08 -5.49 -9.32
N ARG A 396 -3.29 -6.67 -8.73
CA ARG A 396 -4.62 -7.29 -8.64
C ARG A 396 -5.20 -7.13 -7.25
N TRP A 397 -6.49 -6.83 -7.22
CA TRP A 397 -7.29 -6.78 -6.00
C TRP A 397 -8.72 -7.23 -6.33
N ARG A 398 -9.26 -8.20 -5.58
CA ARG A 398 -10.57 -8.85 -5.82
C ARG A 398 -10.85 -9.23 -7.29
N GLY A 399 -9.86 -9.83 -7.94
CA GLY A 399 -9.95 -10.24 -9.35
C GLY A 399 -9.89 -9.09 -10.37
N ARG A 400 -9.91 -7.83 -9.95
CA ARG A 400 -9.76 -6.64 -10.80
C ARG A 400 -8.29 -6.30 -10.98
N GLN A 401 -7.98 -5.73 -12.14
CA GLN A 401 -6.69 -5.11 -12.42
C GLN A 401 -6.78 -3.63 -12.05
N LEU A 402 -5.96 -3.19 -11.11
CA LEU A 402 -5.86 -1.80 -10.68
C LEU A 402 -4.46 -1.27 -10.97
N PHE A 403 -4.33 0.06 -10.91
CA PHE A 403 -3.10 0.76 -11.17
C PHE A 403 -2.90 1.90 -10.17
N ASN A 404 -1.70 1.98 -9.59
CA ASN A 404 -1.20 3.25 -9.08
C ASN A 404 -0.68 4.08 -10.26
N VAL A 405 -0.80 5.39 -10.18
CA VAL A 405 -0.26 6.32 -11.19
C VAL A 405 0.99 6.99 -10.62
N GLU A 406 2.13 6.81 -11.28
CA GLU A 406 3.38 7.50 -10.95
C GLU A 406 3.74 8.44 -12.10
N ALA A 407 4.04 9.70 -11.80
CA ALA A 407 4.58 10.66 -12.74
C ALA A 407 5.93 11.19 -12.22
N GLU A 408 6.99 10.98 -13.00
CA GLU A 408 8.35 11.29 -12.59
C GLU A 408 8.94 12.45 -13.41
N HIS A 409 9.43 13.48 -12.71
CA HIS A 409 10.40 14.42 -13.25
C HIS A 409 11.81 13.85 -13.05
N ARG A 410 12.48 13.48 -14.15
CA ARG A 410 13.82 12.89 -14.09
C ARG A 410 14.90 13.96 -14.09
N VAL A 411 15.82 13.87 -13.13
CA VAL A 411 17.03 14.69 -13.06
C VAL A 411 18.22 13.82 -13.41
N GLU A 412 19.01 14.24 -14.40
CA GLU A 412 20.19 13.50 -14.82
C GLU A 412 21.24 13.48 -13.70
N GLY A 413 21.75 12.29 -13.36
CA GLY A 413 22.76 12.11 -12.31
C GLY A 413 22.24 12.17 -10.88
N ALA A 414 20.93 12.38 -10.67
CA ALA A 414 20.33 12.27 -9.34
C ALA A 414 20.39 10.82 -8.82
N ASP A 415 20.63 10.68 -7.53
CA ASP A 415 20.80 9.39 -6.86
C ASP A 415 19.58 8.97 -6.04
N SER A 416 18.58 9.84 -5.94
CA SER A 416 17.43 9.68 -5.04
C SER A 416 16.20 10.43 -5.56
N ALA A 417 15.03 10.02 -5.06
CA ALA A 417 13.74 10.63 -5.37
C ALA A 417 13.04 11.19 -4.12
N VAL A 418 12.38 12.33 -4.27
CA VAL A 418 11.37 12.87 -3.34
C VAL A 418 9.99 12.53 -3.88
N LEU A 419 9.13 12.00 -3.03
CA LEU A 419 7.76 11.61 -3.41
C LEU A 419 6.76 12.60 -2.82
N ILE A 420 5.83 13.08 -3.65
CA ILE A 420 4.65 13.85 -3.25
C ILE A 420 3.43 13.01 -3.62
N THR A 421 2.61 12.64 -2.64
CA THR A 421 1.66 11.54 -2.79
C THR A 421 0.29 11.82 -2.20
N GLY A 422 -0.70 11.05 -2.64
CA GLY A 422 -2.10 11.01 -2.19
C GLY A 422 -2.74 9.70 -2.67
N HIS A 423 -3.97 9.40 -2.27
CA HIS A 423 -4.69 8.26 -2.86
C HIS A 423 -5.84 8.71 -3.77
N LEU A 424 -6.00 7.99 -4.88
CA LEU A 424 -6.97 8.32 -5.92
C LEU A 424 -8.31 7.64 -5.73
N ASP A 425 -8.38 6.53 -5.00
CA ASP A 425 -9.66 5.87 -4.73
C ASP A 425 -10.50 6.62 -3.68
N SER A 426 -11.73 6.18 -3.50
CA SER A 426 -12.66 6.72 -2.51
C SER A 426 -13.55 5.59 -1.99
N THR A 427 -14.21 5.80 -0.85
CA THR A 427 -15.27 4.90 -0.38
C THR A 427 -16.43 5.66 0.23
N ALA A 428 -17.58 4.98 0.35
CA ALA A 428 -18.75 5.49 1.06
C ALA A 428 -19.29 4.48 2.10
N GLN A 429 -18.42 3.62 2.64
CA GLN A 429 -18.78 2.53 3.55
C GLN A 429 -19.53 2.95 4.82
N SER A 430 -19.34 4.19 5.28
CA SER A 430 -20.02 4.78 6.45
C SER A 430 -21.34 5.46 6.09
N GLY A 431 -21.76 5.39 4.83
CA GLY A 431 -22.99 5.96 4.31
C GLY A 431 -24.26 5.20 4.72
N ASN A 432 -25.37 5.95 4.76
CA ASN A 432 -26.70 5.36 4.92
C ASN A 432 -27.32 5.12 3.54
N PHE A 433 -27.43 3.86 3.15
CA PHE A 433 -28.06 3.45 1.90
C PHE A 433 -29.41 2.77 2.16
N VAL A 434 -30.35 2.98 1.25
CA VAL A 434 -31.67 2.34 1.27
C VAL A 434 -31.93 1.62 -0.05
N ASP A 435 -32.74 0.57 -0.01
CA ASP A 435 -33.23 -0.13 -1.19
C ASP A 435 -34.42 0.59 -1.85
N ALA A 436 -35.04 -0.07 -2.83
CA ALA A 436 -36.16 0.49 -3.58
C ALA A 436 -37.43 0.71 -2.74
N ASP A 437 -37.57 -0.01 -1.62
CA ASP A 437 -38.71 0.08 -0.70
C ASP A 437 -38.44 1.09 0.44
N GLY A 438 -37.22 1.64 0.50
CA GLY A 438 -36.78 2.60 1.51
C GLY A 438 -36.20 1.95 2.77
N ASP A 439 -35.97 0.64 2.74
CA ASP A 439 -35.39 -0.10 3.86
C ASP A 439 -33.85 0.00 3.83
N PRO A 440 -33.17 0.11 4.98
CA PRO A 440 -31.71 0.20 5.03
C PRO A 440 -31.03 -1.01 4.40
N ARG A 441 -29.98 -0.76 3.60
CA ARG A 441 -29.14 -1.78 3.00
C ARG A 441 -27.65 -1.45 3.15
N PRO A 442 -26.75 -2.43 2.99
CA PRO A 442 -25.31 -2.18 2.91
C PRO A 442 -24.94 -1.34 1.69
N TYR A 443 -23.82 -0.64 1.80
CA TYR A 443 -23.11 0.00 0.69
C TYR A 443 -22.72 -1.04 -0.37
N ASP A 444 -22.99 -0.75 -1.65
CA ASP A 444 -22.52 -1.54 -2.78
C ASP A 444 -21.45 -0.74 -3.56
N PRO A 445 -20.15 -1.02 -3.34
CA PRO A 445 -19.06 -0.24 -3.95
C PRO A 445 -19.02 -0.32 -5.48
N SER A 446 -19.74 -1.24 -6.10
CA SER A 446 -19.78 -1.40 -7.55
C SER A 446 -20.77 -0.47 -8.26
N VAL A 447 -21.73 0.12 -7.52
CA VAL A 447 -22.80 0.96 -8.10
C VAL A 447 -23.15 2.20 -7.29
N ASP A 448 -22.80 2.27 -6.02
CA ASP A 448 -23.15 3.39 -5.15
C ASP A 448 -22.15 4.55 -5.27
N PRO A 449 -22.62 5.80 -5.10
CA PRO A 449 -21.76 6.97 -5.12
C PRO A 449 -20.79 7.00 -3.94
N ALA A 450 -19.53 7.29 -4.26
CA ALA A 450 -18.50 7.66 -3.30
C ALA A 450 -17.71 8.85 -3.87
N PRO A 451 -18.23 10.08 -3.74
CA PRO A 451 -17.64 11.24 -4.39
C PRO A 451 -16.24 11.55 -3.86
N GLY A 452 -15.99 11.33 -2.56
CA GLY A 452 -14.66 11.41 -1.95
C GLY A 452 -13.99 12.76 -2.21
N ALA A 453 -14.70 13.87 -2.06
CA ALA A 453 -14.16 15.17 -2.47
C ALA A 453 -13.00 15.61 -1.58
N ASP A 454 -13.13 15.36 -0.28
CA ASP A 454 -12.06 15.55 0.69
C ASP A 454 -11.16 14.32 0.77
N ASP A 455 -11.75 13.11 0.87
CA ASP A 455 -11.08 11.82 1.09
C ASP A 455 -11.05 10.93 -0.18
N ASP A 456 -9.94 10.86 -0.93
CA ASP A 456 -8.81 11.81 -0.93
C ASP A 456 -8.76 12.62 -2.24
N GLY A 457 -9.92 13.15 -2.63
CA GLY A 457 -10.01 14.06 -3.76
C GLY A 457 -9.14 15.31 -3.55
N SER A 458 -9.04 15.78 -2.30
CA SER A 458 -8.28 16.97 -1.95
C SER A 458 -6.76 16.75 -2.05
N GLY A 459 -6.23 15.64 -1.53
CA GLY A 459 -4.82 15.25 -1.67
C GLY A 459 -4.46 14.91 -3.11
N THR A 460 -5.31 14.16 -3.82
CA THR A 460 -5.14 13.91 -5.27
C THR A 460 -5.03 15.21 -6.06
N ALA A 461 -5.92 16.18 -5.82
CA ALA A 461 -5.88 17.50 -6.45
C ALA A 461 -4.61 18.27 -6.11
N ALA A 462 -4.12 18.17 -4.86
CA ALA A 462 -2.89 18.81 -4.42
C ALA A 462 -1.65 18.22 -5.10
N VAL A 463 -1.59 16.90 -5.31
CA VAL A 463 -0.51 16.24 -6.06
C VAL A 463 -0.50 16.70 -7.52
N MET A 464 -1.67 16.85 -8.15
CA MET A 464 -1.79 17.41 -9.51
C MET A 464 -1.25 18.84 -9.56
N ALA A 465 -1.70 19.71 -8.66
CA ALA A 465 -1.25 21.10 -8.58
C ALA A 465 0.27 21.22 -8.27
N ALA A 466 0.82 20.30 -7.47
CA ALA A 466 2.26 20.24 -7.20
C ALA A 466 3.07 19.89 -8.46
N ALA A 467 2.55 19.01 -9.32
CA ALA A 467 3.15 18.71 -10.62
C ALA A 467 3.11 19.90 -11.57
N GLU A 468 1.99 20.62 -11.61
CA GLU A 468 1.86 21.88 -12.36
C GLU A 468 2.86 22.95 -11.86
N CYS A 469 3.04 23.04 -10.54
CA CYS A 469 4.02 23.94 -9.92
C CYS A 469 5.45 23.62 -10.36
N LEU A 470 5.85 22.34 -10.28
CA LEU A 470 7.17 21.91 -10.73
C LEU A 470 7.37 22.18 -12.22
N HIS A 471 6.35 21.91 -13.05
CA HIS A 471 6.39 22.21 -14.48
C HIS A 471 6.66 23.71 -14.72
N ALA A 472 5.96 24.60 -14.01
CA ALA A 472 6.18 26.04 -14.12
C ALA A 472 7.58 26.49 -13.66
N LEU A 473 8.11 25.91 -12.57
CA LEU A 473 9.47 26.18 -12.09
C LEU A 473 10.55 25.77 -13.10
N VAL A 474 10.42 24.57 -13.66
CA VAL A 474 11.33 24.04 -14.69
C VAL A 474 11.28 24.87 -15.97
N ALA A 475 10.08 25.26 -16.41
CA ALA A 475 9.92 26.18 -17.54
C ALA A 475 10.55 27.57 -17.27
N GLY A 476 10.58 27.99 -16.00
CA GLY A 476 11.26 29.20 -15.52
C GLY A 476 12.78 29.06 -15.36
N GLY A 477 13.37 27.90 -15.67
CA GLY A 477 14.81 27.66 -15.59
C GLY A 477 15.31 27.19 -14.22
N ARG A 478 14.41 26.81 -13.29
CA ARG A 478 14.77 26.21 -12.00
C ARG A 478 14.50 24.72 -12.02
N ALA A 479 15.51 23.91 -11.74
CA ALA A 479 15.37 22.45 -11.74
C ALA A 479 15.75 21.88 -10.36
N PRO A 480 15.05 20.83 -9.91
CA PRO A 480 15.45 20.12 -8.69
C PRO A 480 16.78 19.37 -8.91
N THR A 481 17.41 19.01 -7.80
CA THR A 481 18.63 18.19 -7.77
C THR A 481 18.34 16.70 -7.57
N ARG A 482 17.14 16.37 -7.09
CA ARG A 482 16.63 15.00 -6.93
C ARG A 482 15.51 14.74 -7.94
N HIS A 483 15.28 13.47 -8.24
CA HIS A 483 14.04 13.09 -8.91
C HIS A 483 12.85 13.54 -8.08
N VAL A 484 11.78 13.99 -8.75
CA VAL A 484 10.49 14.27 -8.08
C VAL A 484 9.47 13.32 -8.66
N ARG A 485 8.82 12.54 -7.81
CA ARG A 485 7.77 11.58 -8.20
C ARG A 485 6.46 11.99 -7.57
N PHE A 486 5.45 12.20 -8.40
CA PHE A 486 4.07 12.37 -8.00
C PHE A 486 3.41 11.00 -8.08
N VAL A 487 2.92 10.49 -6.95
CA VAL A 487 2.36 9.13 -6.90
C VAL A 487 0.96 9.16 -6.32
N LEU A 488 0.00 8.65 -7.08
CA LEU A 488 -1.37 8.47 -6.66
C LEU A 488 -1.64 6.99 -6.48
N PHE A 489 -1.87 6.58 -5.23
CA PHE A 489 -2.12 5.19 -4.87
C PHE A 489 -3.60 4.84 -5.05
N ASN A 490 -3.87 3.60 -5.41
CA ASN A 490 -5.22 3.08 -5.58
C ASN A 490 -5.46 1.97 -4.56
N ALA A 491 -6.70 1.76 -4.15
CA ALA A 491 -7.08 0.84 -3.09
C ALA A 491 -6.37 1.13 -1.74
N GLU A 492 -6.26 2.40 -1.36
CA GLU A 492 -5.92 2.81 0.01
C GLU A 492 -7.00 2.30 0.97
N GLU A 493 -8.26 2.53 0.60
CA GLU A 493 -9.43 2.34 1.47
C GLU A 493 -9.66 0.85 1.81
N GLN A 494 -9.05 -0.04 1.02
CA GLN A 494 -9.11 -1.49 1.23
C GLN A 494 -7.83 -2.04 1.87
N GLY A 495 -7.09 -1.18 2.57
CA GLY A 495 -6.00 -1.54 3.47
C GLY A 495 -4.60 -1.27 2.91
N LEU A 496 -4.41 -0.10 2.29
CA LEU A 496 -3.13 0.38 1.75
C LEU A 496 -2.60 -0.52 0.63
N VAL A 497 -3.49 -1.15 -0.15
CA VAL A 497 -3.11 -2.21 -1.09
C VAL A 497 -2.19 -1.66 -2.17
N GLY A 498 -2.53 -0.51 -2.75
CA GLY A 498 -1.73 0.14 -3.80
C GLY A 498 -0.36 0.55 -3.30
N SER A 499 -0.28 1.32 -2.21
CA SER A 499 1.00 1.81 -1.69
C SER A 499 1.91 0.68 -1.20
N LYS A 500 1.37 -0.41 -0.64
CA LYS A 500 2.19 -1.60 -0.30
C LYS A 500 2.78 -2.28 -1.51
N ARG A 501 1.99 -2.43 -2.58
CA ARG A 501 2.48 -2.99 -3.85
C ARG A 501 3.58 -2.09 -4.43
N TYR A 502 3.38 -0.78 -4.40
CA TYR A 502 4.35 0.20 -4.86
C TYR A 502 5.64 0.18 -4.04
N ALA A 503 5.55 0.31 -2.71
CA ALA A 503 6.70 0.29 -1.81
C ALA A 503 7.48 -1.03 -1.90
N ARG A 504 6.77 -2.16 -2.12
CA ARG A 504 7.40 -3.45 -2.42
C ARG A 504 8.18 -3.48 -3.71
N ALA A 505 7.58 -2.97 -4.78
CA ALA A 505 8.23 -2.90 -6.08
C ALA A 505 9.44 -1.95 -6.04
N ALA A 506 9.31 -0.80 -5.38
CA ALA A 506 10.40 0.15 -5.17
C ALA A 506 11.56 -0.48 -4.38
N ALA A 507 11.25 -1.24 -3.33
CA ALA A 507 12.28 -1.92 -2.51
C ALA A 507 13.00 -3.00 -3.32
N THR A 508 12.25 -3.75 -4.13
CA THR A 508 12.81 -4.74 -5.07
C THR A 508 13.68 -4.09 -6.15
N ALA A 509 13.33 -2.87 -6.55
CA ALA A 509 14.07 -2.08 -7.53
C ALA A 509 15.32 -1.39 -6.96
N ASP A 510 15.56 -1.51 -5.65
CA ASP A 510 16.62 -0.79 -4.92
C ASP A 510 16.48 0.74 -5.09
N ASP A 511 15.23 1.22 -5.13
CA ASP A 511 14.95 2.64 -5.26
C ASP A 511 15.43 3.40 -4.01
N ARG A 512 16.15 4.50 -4.23
CA ARG A 512 16.57 5.41 -3.17
C ARG A 512 15.53 6.53 -3.01
N ILE A 513 14.66 6.40 -2.03
CA ILE A 513 13.65 7.41 -1.69
C ILE A 513 14.14 8.25 -0.52
N ALA A 514 14.30 9.56 -0.74
CA ALA A 514 14.80 10.50 0.26
C ALA A 514 13.73 10.89 1.28
N GLY A 515 12.46 10.94 0.87
CA GLY A 515 11.34 11.27 1.73
C GLY A 515 10.02 11.20 0.97
N VAL A 516 8.95 10.87 1.70
CA VAL A 516 7.59 10.76 1.17
C VAL A 516 6.69 11.75 1.90
N PHE A 517 6.02 12.60 1.12
CA PHE A 517 5.08 13.60 1.59
C PHE A 517 3.67 13.22 1.11
N GLN A 518 2.93 12.48 1.95
CA GLN A 518 1.54 12.15 1.69
C GLN A 518 0.64 13.32 2.12
N MET A 519 -0.29 13.71 1.26
CA MET A 519 -1.44 14.54 1.60
C MET A 519 -2.67 13.64 1.56
N ASP A 520 -3.45 13.66 2.62
CA ASP A 520 -4.61 12.79 2.77
C ASP A 520 -5.64 13.53 3.62
N MET A 521 -6.78 13.88 3.02
CA MET A 521 -7.83 14.74 3.59
C MET A 521 -7.29 16.08 4.06
N ILE A 522 -7.27 17.07 3.16
CA ILE A 522 -6.71 18.40 3.43
C ILE A 522 -7.71 19.53 3.27
N ALA A 523 -9.00 19.25 3.03
CA ALA A 523 -10.01 20.28 2.76
C ALA A 523 -11.08 20.43 3.84
N GLY A 524 -11.24 19.47 4.74
CA GLY A 524 -12.20 19.48 5.83
C GLY A 524 -11.86 20.48 6.94
N ARG A 525 -12.73 21.47 7.11
CA ARG A 525 -12.66 22.45 8.17
C ARG A 525 -14.06 22.94 8.54
N GLN A 526 -14.51 22.59 9.73
CA GLN A 526 -15.79 23.03 10.28
C GLN A 526 -15.83 24.55 10.46
N ASP A 527 -16.93 25.14 10.00
CA ASP A 527 -17.19 26.57 10.05
C ASP A 527 -16.96 27.19 11.44
N GLY A 528 -16.17 28.26 11.48
CA GLY A 528 -15.84 28.98 12.73
C GLY A 528 -14.72 28.37 13.57
N SER A 529 -14.17 27.21 13.18
CA SER A 529 -13.01 26.61 13.84
C SER A 529 -11.71 27.33 13.45
N PRO A 530 -10.70 27.46 14.34
CA PRO A 530 -9.39 27.94 13.92
C PRO A 530 -8.79 26.98 12.88
N PRO A 531 -8.06 27.47 11.87
CA PRO A 531 -7.35 26.58 10.97
C PRO A 531 -6.25 25.85 11.75
N ALA A 532 -6.30 24.53 11.76
CA ALA A 532 -5.31 23.67 12.39
C ALA A 532 -4.94 22.57 11.40
N VAL A 533 -3.70 22.10 11.40
CA VAL A 533 -3.21 21.05 10.50
C VAL A 533 -2.44 20.02 11.30
N GLU A 534 -2.61 18.75 10.95
CA GLU A 534 -1.95 17.62 11.57
C GLU A 534 -0.85 17.08 10.66
N ILE A 535 0.32 16.81 11.25
CA ILE A 535 1.46 16.21 10.58
C ILE A 535 1.75 14.90 11.31
N HIS A 536 1.36 13.79 10.69
CA HIS A 536 1.54 12.44 11.19
C HIS A 536 2.88 11.88 10.73
N ALA A 537 3.82 11.82 11.68
CA ALA A 537 5.16 11.28 11.49
C ALA A 537 5.40 10.00 12.29
N GLY A 538 4.42 9.56 13.08
CA GLY A 538 4.51 8.35 13.91
C GLY A 538 4.69 7.09 13.07
N SER A 539 5.62 6.23 13.49
CA SER A 539 5.89 4.96 12.81
C SER A 539 5.69 3.76 13.73
N SER A 540 5.01 2.73 13.22
CA SER A 540 4.95 1.40 13.86
C SER A 540 6.28 0.65 13.77
N VAL A 541 7.13 1.07 12.83
CA VAL A 541 8.44 0.49 12.56
C VAL A 541 9.48 1.25 13.38
N PRO A 542 10.14 0.59 14.34
CA PRO A 542 11.20 1.25 15.08
C PRO A 542 12.48 1.27 14.27
N GLY A 543 13.34 2.24 14.58
CA GLY A 543 14.64 2.41 13.96
C GLY A 543 14.84 3.86 13.49
N PRO A 544 15.82 4.08 12.61
CA PRO A 544 16.16 5.39 12.05
C PRO A 544 14.99 6.09 11.34
N VAL A 545 14.06 5.30 10.80
CA VAL A 545 12.84 5.79 10.14
C VAL A 545 12.00 6.70 11.02
N VAL A 546 12.01 6.51 12.35
CA VAL A 546 11.26 7.33 13.31
C VAL A 546 11.80 8.77 13.31
N SER A 547 13.07 8.95 13.65
CA SER A 547 13.68 10.29 13.70
C SER A 547 13.76 10.95 12.33
N ALA A 548 13.91 10.16 11.27
CA ALA A 548 13.88 10.66 9.91
C ALA A 548 12.48 11.17 9.51
N SER A 549 11.41 10.49 9.91
CA SER A 549 10.03 10.95 9.65
C SER A 549 9.67 12.16 10.51
N ASP A 550 10.07 12.19 11.78
CA ASP A 550 9.90 13.36 12.65
C ASP A 550 10.57 14.60 12.04
N ALA A 551 11.75 14.45 11.44
CA ALA A 551 12.43 15.53 10.76
C ALA A 551 11.78 16.00 9.46
N LEU A 552 11.18 15.10 8.68
CA LEU A 552 10.36 15.49 7.53
C LEU A 552 9.14 16.29 7.99
N GLY A 553 8.50 15.85 9.09
CA GLY A 553 7.37 16.55 9.67
C GLY A 553 7.75 17.96 10.15
N ASP A 554 8.89 18.07 10.83
CA ASP A 554 9.48 19.32 11.30
C ASP A 554 9.70 20.33 10.16
N LEU A 555 10.09 19.86 8.96
CA LEU A 555 10.26 20.72 7.78
C LEU A 555 8.92 21.31 7.33
N VAL A 556 7.86 20.50 7.26
CA VAL A 556 6.52 20.98 6.93
C VAL A 556 6.00 21.93 8.00
N ALA A 557 6.21 21.58 9.28
CA ALA A 557 5.78 22.38 10.42
C ALA A 557 6.41 23.78 10.44
N ARG A 558 7.66 23.91 9.99
CA ARG A 558 8.34 25.21 9.82
C ARG A 558 7.84 26.00 8.61
N THR A 559 7.45 25.32 7.53
CA THR A 559 6.98 25.97 6.29
C THR A 559 5.57 26.54 6.43
N ILE A 560 4.67 25.88 7.18
CA ILE A 560 3.27 26.32 7.30
C ILE A 560 3.15 27.78 7.77
N PRO A 561 3.79 28.23 8.87
CA PRO A 561 3.70 29.63 9.32
C PRO A 561 4.26 30.65 8.32
N VAL A 562 5.14 30.24 7.40
CA VAL A 562 5.65 31.08 6.30
C VAL A 562 4.61 31.24 5.19
N ILE A 563 3.79 30.20 4.96
CA ILE A 563 2.67 30.24 4.01
C ILE A 563 1.48 31.01 4.62
N ALA A 564 1.07 30.64 5.83
CA ALA A 564 -0.04 31.22 6.58
C ALA A 564 0.25 31.16 8.10
N SER A 565 0.38 32.32 8.73
CA SER A 565 0.83 32.44 10.13
C SER A 565 -0.25 32.12 11.17
N ASP A 566 -1.50 31.99 10.75
CA ASP A 566 -2.68 31.77 11.61
C ASP A 566 -3.02 30.28 11.81
N PHE A 567 -2.31 29.37 11.14
CA PHE A 567 -2.49 27.93 11.30
C PHE A 567 -1.89 27.43 12.61
N GLU A 568 -2.69 26.70 13.38
CA GLU A 568 -2.18 25.84 14.45
C GLU A 568 -1.56 24.59 13.83
N VAL A 569 -0.29 24.31 14.17
CA VAL A 569 0.44 23.17 13.62
C VAL A 569 0.60 22.10 14.71
N GLN A 570 0.09 20.91 14.45
CA GLN A 570 0.18 19.77 15.34
C GLN A 570 1.01 18.67 14.69
N GLN A 571 2.23 18.47 15.17
CA GLN A 571 3.02 17.31 14.75
C GLN A 571 2.85 16.17 15.74
N LEU A 572 2.37 15.04 15.23
CA LEU A 572 2.06 13.83 15.97
C LEU A 572 3.14 12.79 15.64
N THR A 573 3.75 12.22 16.69
CA THR A 573 4.95 11.37 16.57
C THR A 573 4.85 10.13 17.44
N GLY A 574 5.68 9.14 17.15
CA GLY A 574 5.79 7.90 17.91
C GLY A 574 4.49 7.07 17.94
N ALA A 575 4.40 6.15 18.92
CA ALA A 575 3.31 5.19 19.03
C ALA A 575 1.96 5.78 19.47
N GLY A 576 1.95 7.06 19.88
CA GLY A 576 0.74 7.78 20.27
C GLY A 576 0.04 8.50 19.11
N ASP A 577 0.63 8.47 17.92
CA ASP A 577 0.05 9.08 16.73
C ASP A 577 -1.25 8.37 16.32
N PRO A 578 -2.40 9.07 16.30
CA PRO A 578 -3.70 8.48 15.96
C PRO A 578 -3.86 8.08 14.48
N ALA A 579 -2.97 8.52 13.59
CA ALA A 579 -2.92 8.11 12.18
C ALA A 579 -1.82 7.08 11.88
N LEU A 580 -1.11 6.59 12.90
CA LEU A 580 -0.07 5.58 12.75
C LEU A 580 -0.62 4.36 12.01
N GLY A 581 -0.08 4.09 10.81
CA GLY A 581 -0.49 2.95 10.01
C GLY A 581 -1.83 3.09 9.27
N ARG A 582 -2.39 4.30 9.17
CA ARG A 582 -3.75 4.54 8.65
C ARG A 582 -3.84 5.20 7.27
N SER A 583 -2.71 5.49 6.64
CA SER A 583 -2.62 6.05 5.29
C SER A 583 -1.33 5.57 4.61
N ASP A 584 -1.15 5.86 3.33
CA ASP A 584 -0.12 5.26 2.47
C ASP A 584 1.33 5.48 2.92
N HIS A 585 1.60 6.53 3.71
CA HIS A 585 2.91 6.80 4.29
C HIS A 585 3.46 5.60 5.09
N ALA A 586 2.56 4.82 5.72
CA ALA A 586 2.91 3.65 6.51
C ALA A 586 3.57 2.53 5.67
N SER A 587 3.16 2.39 4.41
CA SER A 587 3.74 1.41 3.48
C SER A 587 5.23 1.67 3.22
N PHE A 588 5.67 2.93 3.33
CA PHE A 588 7.08 3.32 3.18
C PHE A 588 7.86 3.15 4.48
N HIS A 589 7.22 3.39 5.64
CA HIS A 589 7.81 3.08 6.94
C HIS A 589 8.18 1.60 7.07
N GLU A 590 7.32 0.69 6.58
CA GLU A 590 7.59 -0.76 6.52
C GLU A 590 8.90 -1.10 5.79
N ARG A 591 9.38 -0.23 4.92
CA ARG A 591 10.64 -0.37 4.16
C ARG A 591 11.81 0.41 4.73
N GLY A 592 11.58 1.15 5.81
CA GLY A 592 12.58 2.01 6.44
C GLY A 592 12.71 3.39 5.80
N TRP A 593 11.88 3.77 4.83
CA TRP A 593 11.93 5.12 4.26
C TRP A 593 11.17 6.12 5.13
N ALA A 594 11.75 7.30 5.29
CA ALA A 594 11.11 8.41 5.98
C ALA A 594 9.86 8.86 5.22
N ALA A 595 8.74 8.96 5.92
CA ALA A 595 7.46 9.32 5.35
C ALA A 595 6.58 10.04 6.37
N ILE A 596 5.75 10.97 5.91
CA ILE A 596 4.75 11.65 6.72
C ILE A 596 3.41 11.68 5.96
N ALA A 597 2.31 11.77 6.71
CA ALA A 597 1.02 12.20 6.19
C ALA A 597 0.66 13.56 6.78
N VAL A 598 0.20 14.47 5.92
CA VAL A 598 -0.30 15.78 6.33
C VAL A 598 -1.78 15.81 6.03
N SER A 599 -2.55 16.03 7.09
CA SER A 599 -4.00 15.97 7.09
C SER A 599 -4.57 17.18 7.77
N GLU A 600 -5.86 17.39 7.56
CA GLU A 600 -6.67 18.30 8.34
C GLU A 600 -6.73 17.94 9.83
N ASN A 601 -7.43 18.76 10.63
CA ASN A 601 -7.58 18.55 12.06
C ASN A 601 -8.60 17.43 12.38
N LEU A 602 -8.20 16.18 12.18
CA LEU A 602 -9.04 14.98 12.32
C LEU A 602 -9.19 14.52 13.77
N PHE A 603 -8.16 14.64 14.62
CA PHE A 603 -8.12 14.00 15.92
C PHE A 603 -8.09 14.99 17.08
N GLY A 604 -9.12 14.93 17.93
CA GLY A 604 -9.18 15.68 19.16
C GLY A 604 -8.23 15.11 20.23
N PRO A 605 -8.01 15.84 21.35
CA PRO A 605 -7.10 15.42 22.42
C PRO A 605 -7.41 14.03 23.02
N ASP A 606 -8.68 13.63 22.99
CA ASP A 606 -9.16 12.34 23.50
C ASP A 606 -9.20 11.24 22.42
N GLY A 607 -8.67 11.51 21.21
CA GLY A 607 -8.68 10.60 20.05
C GLY A 607 -10.02 10.52 19.31
N GLY A 608 -11.03 11.30 19.73
CA GLY A 608 -12.28 11.49 19.01
C GLY A 608 -12.13 12.44 17.81
N PRO A 609 -13.22 12.71 17.06
CA PRO A 609 -13.18 13.66 15.95
C PRO A 609 -12.88 15.08 16.45
N ALA A 610 -12.02 15.80 15.73
CA ALA A 610 -11.77 17.23 15.95
C ALA A 610 -12.61 18.10 15.00
N THR A 611 -12.00 19.05 14.29
CA THR A 611 -12.68 20.07 13.49
C THR A 611 -12.56 19.86 11.99
N GLY A 612 -12.06 18.71 11.55
CA GLY A 612 -12.06 18.26 10.16
C GLY A 612 -13.46 17.89 9.66
N THR A 613 -13.53 17.27 8.49
CA THR A 613 -14.76 16.87 7.82
C THR A 613 -15.60 15.92 8.66
N ARG A 614 -16.92 16.11 8.59
CA ARG A 614 -17.91 15.19 9.17
C ARG A 614 -18.41 14.14 8.17
N GLN A 615 -17.99 14.21 6.91
CA GLN A 615 -18.59 13.45 5.82
C GLN A 615 -17.69 12.37 5.21
N TYR A 616 -16.41 12.27 5.58
CA TYR A 616 -15.51 11.26 5.01
C TYR A 616 -16.12 9.84 5.12
N HIS A 617 -15.87 9.02 4.10
CA HIS A 617 -16.47 7.70 3.89
C HIS A 617 -18.00 7.69 3.78
N THR A 618 -18.63 8.82 3.44
CA THR A 618 -20.08 8.85 3.18
C THR A 618 -20.35 9.41 1.78
N PRO A 619 -21.55 9.19 1.22
CA PRO A 619 -21.97 9.88 -0.01
C PRO A 619 -22.03 11.42 0.13
N GLY A 620 -21.97 11.93 1.37
CA GLY A 620 -21.96 13.36 1.68
C GLY A 620 -20.59 14.02 1.53
N ASP A 621 -19.50 13.26 1.38
CA ASP A 621 -18.16 13.81 1.12
C ASP A 621 -18.10 14.37 -0.30
N THR A 622 -18.61 15.58 -0.47
CA THR A 622 -18.78 16.25 -1.75
C THR A 622 -18.10 17.61 -1.73
N LEU A 623 -17.76 18.13 -2.92
CA LEU A 623 -17.19 19.47 -3.09
C LEU A 623 -18.13 20.60 -2.60
N LEU A 624 -19.40 20.28 -2.34
CA LEU A 624 -20.41 21.22 -1.85
C LEU A 624 -20.74 21.00 -0.37
N ASP A 625 -20.03 20.09 0.31
CA ASP A 625 -20.15 19.94 1.75
C ASP A 625 -19.75 21.24 2.46
N GLU A 626 -20.39 21.50 3.61
CA GLU A 626 -20.16 22.72 4.37
C GLU A 626 -18.78 22.77 5.00
N ASP A 627 -18.16 21.61 5.28
CA ASP A 627 -16.82 21.54 5.84
C ASP A 627 -15.74 21.57 4.74
N HIS A 628 -16.08 21.46 3.44
CA HIS A 628 -15.08 21.43 2.37
C HIS A 628 -14.58 22.84 2.01
N ASP A 629 -13.44 23.23 2.58
CA ASP A 629 -12.80 24.54 2.45
C ASP A 629 -11.56 24.47 1.55
N THR A 630 -11.72 24.87 0.29
CA THR A 630 -10.61 24.85 -0.68
C THR A 630 -9.53 25.90 -0.40
N GLN A 631 -9.83 26.97 0.35
CA GLN A 631 -8.81 27.95 0.76
C GLN A 631 -7.89 27.34 1.83
N TYR A 632 -8.47 26.59 2.76
CA TYR A 632 -7.75 25.80 3.74
C TYR A 632 -6.89 24.72 3.06
N ALA A 633 -7.46 23.95 2.13
CA ALA A 633 -6.72 22.95 1.33
C ALA A 633 -5.54 23.53 0.57
N ALA A 634 -5.72 24.67 -0.10
CA ALA A 634 -4.64 25.33 -0.85
C ALA A 634 -3.47 25.73 0.04
N THR A 635 -3.74 26.08 1.30
CA THR A 635 -2.70 26.47 2.26
C THR A 635 -1.86 25.26 2.70
N ILE A 636 -2.52 24.13 3.00
CA ILE A 636 -1.84 22.87 3.33
C ILE A 636 -1.03 22.38 2.12
N ALA A 637 -1.67 22.29 0.94
CA ALA A 637 -1.04 21.86 -0.31
C ALA A 637 0.16 22.73 -0.68
N CYS A 638 0.07 24.07 -0.55
CA CYS A 638 1.20 24.98 -0.74
C CYS A 638 2.37 24.64 0.19
N SER A 639 2.07 24.39 1.47
CA SER A 639 3.09 24.14 2.50
C SER A 639 3.83 22.83 2.27
N VAL A 640 3.09 21.77 1.95
CA VAL A 640 3.67 20.46 1.63
C VAL A 640 4.46 20.52 0.32
N THR A 641 3.88 21.10 -0.73
CA THR A 641 4.54 21.26 -2.04
C THR A 641 5.84 22.06 -1.92
N ALA A 642 5.81 23.21 -1.24
CA ALA A 642 7.00 24.04 -1.06
C ALA A 642 8.09 23.29 -0.30
N THR A 643 7.71 22.57 0.76
CA THR A 643 8.65 21.77 1.55
C THR A 643 9.28 20.66 0.71
N ALA A 644 8.46 19.87 0.01
CA ALA A 644 8.93 18.75 -0.80
C ALA A 644 9.82 19.19 -1.98
N LEU A 645 9.45 20.28 -2.67
CA LEU A 645 10.27 20.84 -3.75
C LEU A 645 11.60 21.40 -3.24
N THR A 646 11.58 22.09 -2.10
CA THR A 646 12.82 22.54 -1.42
C THR A 646 13.69 21.36 -1.03
N PHE A 647 13.08 20.30 -0.50
CA PHE A 647 13.76 19.04 -0.17
C PHE A 647 14.31 18.32 -1.41
N ALA A 648 13.70 18.51 -2.59
CA ALA A 648 14.25 18.08 -3.87
C ALA A 648 15.40 18.98 -4.39
N GLY A 649 15.71 20.07 -3.70
CA GLY A 649 16.82 20.99 -3.98
C GLY A 649 16.45 22.18 -4.86
N LEU A 650 15.17 22.61 -4.89
CA LEU A 650 14.73 23.81 -5.60
C LEU A 650 14.93 25.10 -4.82
#